data_AF-A0A5F9CN34-F1
#
_entry.id   AF-A0A5F9CN34-F1
#
_cell.length_a   1.000
_cell.length_b   1.000
_cell.length_c   1.000
_cell.angle_alpha   90.00
_cell.angle_beta   90.00
_cell.angle_gamma   90.00
#
_symmetry.space_group_name_H-M   'P 1'
#
loop_
_entity.id
_entity.type
_entity.pdbx_description
1 polymer ?
#
loop_
_entity_poly.entity_id
_entity_poly.type
_entity_poly.pdbx_seq_one_letter_code
_entity_poly.pdbx_strand_id
1 'polypeptide(L)'
;MEIDQCLLESLPLGQRQRLVKRMRGEQVRAYYEREKALQKQEGFLRRLRHGKCQKVHFHLADMVQDAIVHHNDKEVLRLLKEGADPHTLLSSGGCLLHLCARYDNAFIAEILIDRGVNVNHQDEDFWTPMHIACACDNPDVVLLLVLAGANVLLQDVNGNIPLDYAIEGTESSSILLTYLDENGVDLTSLRQMKLQRPLSMLTDVKHFLSSGGNVNEKNEEGVTLLHMACASGYKEVASLILEHGGDLHTVDDQHCTPLHVAAKFGQTSLVKLLLMHQANPNLVNCNEEKPSDVAASEFIEEMLLRAEVAWEEKSRDPAPVPSSAQEEPYEETIHERPALPSKLRPLVLPIAKQDSLLEKDTMFKDASKSLCVQRSQDSTPEHAALSDSTKPEQVKLMPPAPNDDLATLSELTDGSLLYEIQKRFGNDQIYTFIGDVLLLVNPFKELPIYSNLVSQLYLSDTGRPSPSLPPHLFSCAERAFHQLFQEQRPQSFVLSGERGSGKSEASKQIVRHLACRSSASRALFESRFKHVLCILEAFGHAKTTLNDLSSCFIKYLELQFCERKKHVTGARVWTYMLERSRLVSQPVGQSNFLIFYLLMDGLSAEEKYGLHLHHVGAHRYLKQTTREEVSAAEHAQNREKLVVLKQALSVVGFSTPEVENLFAILAAILHLGDIRFTALTDGDSAFVSDLQLLEQVAGMLQVSADELASALTTDVQYFKGDLILRRHTVPMADFYRDLLAKSLYSRLFSFLVNTMNCYLQSQEEPRSAQILNIGILDIFGFEEFQKNEFEQLCVNMTNEKMHQYVTEVLFLHEQTECVQEGVAMETTYSPGNQTGVLDFFFQKPSGFLSLLDEESQTIWSMESNLPKRLQSLLDSASTHAVYSPTKDGNGNVALKDPGTAFTVMHYAGRVMYEIVGAIEKNKDSLSQNLLFVMKRR
;
A
#
# COMPACT_ATOMS: atom_id res chain seq x y z
N MET A 1 -25.55 -8.05 23.94
CA MET A 1 -27.01 -8.22 24.12
C MET A 1 -27.21 -8.99 25.42
N GLU A 2 -27.57 -8.31 26.50
CA GLU A 2 -28.05 -9.00 27.70
C GLU A 2 -29.52 -9.38 27.52
N ILE A 3 -29.88 -10.61 27.94
CA ILE A 3 -31.25 -10.96 28.32
C ILE A 3 -31.18 -11.28 29.81
N ASP A 4 -32.18 -10.81 30.56
CA ASP A 4 -32.33 -11.15 31.97
C ASP A 4 -32.32 -12.68 32.15
N GLN A 5 -31.40 -13.18 32.96
CA GLN A 5 -31.25 -14.61 33.21
C GLN A 5 -32.53 -15.22 33.78
N CYS A 6 -33.30 -14.48 34.59
CA CYS A 6 -34.58 -14.92 35.13
C CYS A 6 -35.60 -15.19 34.00
N LEU A 7 -35.57 -14.36 32.95
CA LEU A 7 -36.45 -14.47 31.78
C LEU A 7 -36.01 -15.63 30.89
N LEU A 8 -34.70 -15.85 30.73
CA LEU A 8 -34.16 -17.02 30.02
C LEU A 8 -34.47 -18.34 30.75
N GLU A 9 -34.40 -18.34 32.08
CA GLU A 9 -34.72 -19.48 32.93
C GLU A 9 -36.21 -19.81 32.94
N SER A 10 -37.09 -18.81 32.85
CA SER A 10 -38.55 -18.99 32.76
C SER A 10 -39.03 -19.76 31.52
N LEU A 11 -38.22 -19.77 30.44
CA LEU A 11 -38.57 -20.43 29.19
C LEU A 11 -38.36 -21.95 29.26
N PRO A 12 -39.32 -22.77 28.76
CA PRO A 12 -39.13 -24.20 28.58
C PRO A 12 -37.88 -24.50 27.75
N LEU A 13 -37.14 -25.57 28.06
CA LEU A 13 -35.83 -25.89 27.46
C LEU A 13 -35.82 -25.80 25.92
N GLY A 14 -36.79 -26.44 25.25
CA GLY A 14 -36.92 -26.42 23.79
C GLY A 14 -37.39 -25.07 23.19
N GLN A 15 -37.72 -24.06 24.01
CA GLN A 15 -37.88 -22.66 23.60
C GLN A 15 -36.62 -21.86 23.93
N ARG A 16 -36.02 -22.04 25.13
CA ARG A 16 -34.73 -21.47 25.53
C ARG A 16 -33.64 -21.77 24.50
N GLN A 17 -33.47 -23.03 24.11
CA GLN A 17 -32.52 -23.46 23.07
C GLN A 17 -32.81 -22.82 21.71
N ARG A 18 -34.09 -22.62 21.34
CA ARG A 18 -34.46 -21.92 20.09
C ARG A 18 -34.18 -20.42 20.13
N LEU A 19 -34.32 -19.78 21.30
CA LEU A 19 -33.96 -18.38 21.50
C LEU A 19 -32.43 -18.20 21.47
N VAL A 20 -31.69 -19.00 22.24
CA VAL A 20 -30.22 -18.98 22.26
C VAL A 20 -29.63 -19.30 20.88
N LYS A 21 -30.14 -20.31 20.16
CA LYS A 21 -29.67 -20.63 18.79
C LYS A 21 -30.02 -19.53 17.78
N ARG A 22 -31.12 -18.78 17.98
CA ARG A 22 -31.42 -17.57 17.18
C ARG A 22 -30.43 -16.44 17.51
N MET A 23 -30.28 -16.09 18.78
CA MET A 23 -29.39 -15.01 19.24
C MET A 23 -27.94 -15.24 18.82
N ARG A 24 -27.42 -16.46 18.97
CA ARG A 24 -26.06 -16.79 18.52
C ARG A 24 -25.96 -16.82 17.00
N GLY A 25 -26.98 -17.31 16.29
CA GLY A 25 -27.08 -17.14 14.85
C GLY A 25 -27.16 -15.67 14.39
N GLU A 26 -27.57 -14.75 15.27
CA GLU A 26 -27.58 -13.29 15.05
C GLU A 26 -26.26 -12.63 15.48
N GLN A 27 -25.59 -13.08 16.54
CA GLN A 27 -24.24 -12.63 16.93
C GLN A 27 -23.20 -13.04 15.87
N VAL A 28 -23.21 -14.32 15.47
CA VAL A 28 -22.38 -14.86 14.39
C VAL A 28 -22.68 -14.14 13.09
N ARG A 29 -23.96 -13.85 12.78
CA ARG A 29 -24.32 -13.02 11.62
C ARG A 29 -23.80 -11.60 11.74
N ALA A 30 -23.88 -10.95 12.91
CA ALA A 30 -23.44 -9.57 13.10
C ALA A 30 -21.92 -9.41 12.97
N TYR A 31 -21.13 -10.29 13.61
CA TYR A 31 -19.68 -10.39 13.42
C TYR A 31 -19.34 -10.57 11.92
N TYR A 32 -20.05 -11.47 11.22
CA TYR A 32 -19.83 -11.68 9.79
C TYR A 32 -20.47 -10.64 8.86
N GLU A 33 -21.41 -9.82 9.31
CA GLU A 33 -21.92 -8.66 8.58
C GLU A 33 -20.99 -7.46 8.71
N ARG A 34 -20.26 -7.34 9.84
CA ARG A 34 -19.07 -6.49 10.00
C ARG A 34 -17.89 -6.98 9.16
N GLU A 35 -17.51 -8.25 9.22
CA GLU A 35 -16.47 -8.82 8.33
C GLU A 35 -16.81 -8.50 6.85
N LYS A 36 -18.08 -8.65 6.48
CA LYS A 36 -18.61 -8.36 5.14
C LYS A 36 -18.87 -6.87 4.87
N ALA A 37 -18.74 -5.99 5.86
CA ALA A 37 -18.69 -4.54 5.70
C ALA A 37 -17.25 -4.09 5.44
N LEU A 38 -16.30 -4.58 6.22
CA LEU A 38 -14.85 -4.42 6.00
C LEU A 38 -14.45 -4.96 4.62
N GLN A 39 -14.81 -6.20 4.28
CA GLN A 39 -14.66 -6.78 2.94
C GLN A 39 -15.50 -6.09 1.84
N LYS A 40 -16.39 -5.13 2.17
CA LYS A 40 -17.02 -4.22 1.19
C LYS A 40 -16.33 -2.88 1.09
N GLN A 41 -15.64 -2.40 2.12
CA GLN A 41 -14.73 -1.27 2.02
C GLN A 41 -13.48 -1.70 1.20
N GLU A 42 -12.83 -2.80 1.57
CA GLU A 42 -11.81 -3.46 0.74
C GLU A 42 -12.38 -3.92 -0.61
N GLY A 43 -13.60 -4.47 -0.61
CA GLY A 43 -14.32 -4.89 -1.81
C GLY A 43 -14.66 -3.75 -2.76
N PHE A 44 -14.72 -2.50 -2.28
CA PHE A 44 -14.84 -1.33 -3.14
C PHE A 44 -13.56 -1.01 -3.91
N LEU A 45 -12.40 -1.42 -3.38
CA LEU A 45 -11.13 -1.43 -4.11
C LEU A 45 -10.98 -2.69 -4.99
N ARG A 46 -11.65 -3.80 -4.67
CA ARG A 46 -11.54 -5.10 -5.38
C ARG A 46 -12.65 -5.44 -6.40
N ARG A 47 -13.74 -4.68 -6.54
CA ARG A 47 -14.84 -4.98 -7.49
C ARG A 47 -15.29 -3.81 -8.39
N LEU A 48 -14.45 -3.51 -9.39
CA LEU A 48 -14.84 -2.74 -10.57
C LEU A 48 -14.36 -3.43 -11.88
N ARG A 49 -14.84 -4.65 -12.15
CA ARG A 49 -14.87 -5.35 -13.46
C ARG A 49 -15.73 -6.62 -13.39
N HIS A 50 -16.63 -6.81 -14.35
CA HIS A 50 -16.93 -8.08 -15.06
C HIS A 50 -18.07 -7.83 -16.06
N GLY A 51 -18.08 -8.40 -17.27
CA GLY A 51 -17.06 -9.18 -17.99
C GLY A 51 -17.11 -8.81 -19.48
N LYS A 52 -16.35 -9.43 -20.41
CA LYS A 52 -15.97 -10.84 -20.55
C LYS A 52 -14.74 -10.95 -21.48
N CYS A 53 -13.93 -12.00 -21.55
CA CYS A 53 -13.73 -13.18 -20.69
C CYS A 53 -12.35 -13.79 -21.04
N GLN A 54 -11.46 -13.94 -20.06
CA GLN A 54 -10.29 -14.83 -20.11
C GLN A 54 -10.17 -15.55 -18.76
N LYS A 55 -9.47 -16.69 -18.69
CA LYS A 55 -9.39 -17.52 -17.47
C LYS A 55 -8.69 -16.75 -16.34
N VAL A 56 -9.46 -16.34 -15.33
CA VAL A 56 -8.95 -15.67 -14.13
C VAL A 56 -8.13 -16.68 -13.31
N HIS A 57 -6.84 -16.42 -13.15
CA HIS A 57 -6.10 -16.96 -12.01
C HIS A 57 -6.45 -16.12 -10.79
N PHE A 58 -7.10 -16.74 -9.82
CA PHE A 58 -7.30 -16.16 -8.50
C PHE A 58 -6.04 -16.39 -7.66
N HIS A 59 -5.83 -15.60 -6.61
CA HIS A 59 -4.69 -15.79 -5.73
C HIS A 59 -4.83 -17.12 -4.97
N LEU A 60 -3.74 -17.87 -4.74
CA LEU A 60 -3.84 -19.19 -4.10
C LEU A 60 -4.51 -19.13 -2.71
N ALA A 61 -4.32 -18.05 -1.96
CA ALA A 61 -5.07 -17.77 -0.73
C ALA A 61 -6.58 -17.62 -0.97
N ASP A 62 -6.98 -16.75 -1.89
CA ASP A 62 -8.39 -16.51 -2.25
C ASP A 62 -9.05 -17.83 -2.69
N MET A 63 -8.32 -18.69 -3.43
CA MET A 63 -8.79 -20.02 -3.88
C MET A 63 -8.90 -21.04 -2.75
N VAL A 64 -7.94 -21.09 -1.81
CA VAL A 64 -8.01 -22.00 -0.66
C VAL A 64 -9.17 -21.61 0.25
N GLN A 65 -9.37 -20.32 0.50
CA GLN A 65 -10.49 -19.83 1.29
C GLN A 65 -11.83 -20.22 0.64
N ASP A 66 -12.03 -19.94 -0.65
CA ASP A 66 -13.25 -20.32 -1.40
C ASP A 66 -13.48 -21.84 -1.40
N ALA A 67 -12.42 -22.63 -1.62
CA ALA A 67 -12.49 -24.09 -1.62
C ALA A 67 -12.82 -24.69 -0.23
N ILE A 68 -12.34 -24.08 0.88
CA ILE A 68 -12.73 -24.45 2.25
C ILE A 68 -14.22 -24.14 2.48
N VAL A 69 -14.64 -22.92 2.13
CA VAL A 69 -16.02 -22.39 2.24
C VAL A 69 -17.02 -23.21 1.39
N HIS A 70 -16.55 -24.00 0.44
CA HIS A 70 -17.36 -24.84 -0.45
C HIS A 70 -17.11 -26.35 -0.30
N HIS A 71 -16.42 -26.80 0.77
CA HIS A 71 -16.09 -28.21 1.05
C HIS A 71 -15.45 -28.94 -0.15
N ASN A 72 -14.64 -28.22 -0.94
CA ASN A 72 -13.95 -28.78 -2.09
C ASN A 72 -12.57 -29.28 -1.67
N ASP A 73 -12.55 -30.27 -0.76
CA ASP A 73 -11.35 -30.71 -0.05
C ASP A 73 -10.25 -31.22 -0.99
N LYS A 74 -10.64 -31.71 -2.18
CA LYS A 74 -9.72 -32.11 -3.26
C LYS A 74 -9.00 -30.92 -3.88
N GLU A 75 -9.69 -29.79 -4.03
CA GLU A 75 -9.12 -28.54 -4.51
C GLU A 75 -8.21 -27.94 -3.44
N VAL A 76 -8.63 -27.90 -2.17
CA VAL A 76 -7.77 -27.48 -1.05
C VAL A 76 -6.50 -28.34 -0.99
N LEU A 77 -6.62 -29.66 -1.07
CA LEU A 77 -5.47 -30.57 -1.13
C LEU A 77 -4.61 -30.44 -2.39
N ARG A 78 -5.12 -29.89 -3.49
CA ARG A 78 -4.32 -29.56 -4.68
C ARG A 78 -3.58 -28.24 -4.47
N LEU A 79 -4.27 -27.20 -4.01
CA LEU A 79 -3.71 -25.87 -3.76
C LEU A 79 -2.63 -25.89 -2.67
N LEU A 80 -2.83 -26.64 -1.57
CA LEU A 80 -1.83 -26.89 -0.52
C LEU A 80 -0.66 -27.82 -0.95
N LYS A 81 -0.69 -28.34 -2.19
CA LYS A 81 0.47 -28.99 -2.86
C LYS A 81 1.08 -28.09 -3.94
N GLU A 82 0.29 -27.18 -4.51
CA GLU A 82 0.71 -26.14 -5.46
C GLU A 82 1.37 -24.93 -4.79
N GLY A 83 1.50 -24.94 -3.46
CA GLY A 83 2.25 -23.95 -2.69
C GLY A 83 1.40 -22.88 -1.99
N ALA A 84 0.09 -23.08 -1.86
CA ALA A 84 -0.74 -22.21 -1.03
C ALA A 84 -0.32 -22.29 0.46
N ASP A 85 -0.14 -21.14 1.10
CA ASP A 85 0.33 -21.04 2.49
C ASP A 85 -0.79 -21.39 3.49
N PRO A 86 -0.65 -22.45 4.31
CA PRO A 86 -1.64 -22.82 5.33
C PRO A 86 -1.73 -21.78 6.47
N HIS A 87 -0.73 -20.90 6.64
CA HIS A 87 -0.73 -19.83 7.65
C HIS A 87 -1.36 -18.52 7.16
N THR A 88 -1.96 -18.51 5.97
CA THR A 88 -2.67 -17.34 5.42
C THR A 88 -3.73 -16.82 6.40
N LEU A 89 -3.68 -15.51 6.67
CA LEU A 89 -4.66 -14.80 7.49
C LEU A 89 -5.86 -14.27 6.67
N LEU A 90 -6.96 -14.04 7.37
CA LEU A 90 -8.21 -13.45 6.88
C LEU A 90 -8.22 -11.93 7.11
N SER A 91 -9.14 -11.20 6.48
CA SER A 91 -9.30 -9.74 6.72
C SER A 91 -9.67 -9.38 8.16
N SER A 92 -10.14 -10.32 8.99
CA SER A 92 -10.41 -10.13 10.43
C SER A 92 -9.21 -10.47 11.33
N GLY A 93 -8.02 -10.71 10.76
CA GLY A 93 -6.85 -11.19 11.48
C GLY A 93 -6.88 -12.68 11.85
N GLY A 94 -8.00 -13.39 11.68
CA GLY A 94 -8.12 -14.84 11.90
C GLY A 94 -7.32 -15.68 10.89
N CYS A 95 -7.26 -17.01 11.07
CA CYS A 95 -6.53 -17.93 10.16
C CYS A 95 -7.47 -18.92 9.46
N LEU A 96 -6.95 -19.78 8.57
CA LEU A 96 -7.77 -20.74 7.83
C LEU A 96 -8.58 -21.71 8.73
N LEU A 97 -8.12 -22.00 9.95
CA LEU A 97 -8.89 -22.80 10.92
C LEU A 97 -10.19 -22.12 11.36
N HIS A 98 -10.25 -20.78 11.38
CA HIS A 98 -11.48 -20.03 11.64
C HIS A 98 -12.55 -20.29 10.57
N LEU A 99 -12.15 -20.47 9.30
CA LEU A 99 -13.07 -20.88 8.22
C LEU A 99 -13.51 -22.33 8.37
N CYS A 100 -12.59 -23.26 8.66
CA CYS A 100 -12.95 -24.66 8.88
C CYS A 100 -13.93 -24.82 10.06
N ALA A 101 -13.70 -24.08 11.16
CA ALA A 101 -14.59 -24.02 12.32
C ALA A 101 -15.96 -23.39 12.03
N ARG A 102 -16.04 -22.43 11.10
CA ARG A 102 -17.29 -21.78 10.68
C ARG A 102 -18.16 -22.68 9.81
N TYR A 103 -17.53 -23.40 8.88
CA TYR A 103 -18.22 -24.17 7.84
C TYR A 103 -18.34 -25.67 8.15
N ASP A 104 -17.83 -26.16 9.28
CA ASP A 104 -17.80 -27.58 9.65
C ASP A 104 -16.93 -28.42 8.69
N ASN A 105 -15.77 -27.87 8.27
CA ASN A 105 -14.79 -28.61 7.47
C ASN A 105 -13.72 -29.24 8.36
N ALA A 106 -14.13 -30.27 9.11
CA ALA A 106 -13.29 -31.05 10.02
C ALA A 106 -12.07 -31.69 9.31
N PHE A 107 -12.28 -32.27 8.13
CA PHE A 107 -11.21 -32.93 7.36
C PHE A 107 -10.08 -31.98 6.96
N ILE A 108 -10.40 -30.76 6.49
CA ILE A 108 -9.36 -29.76 6.23
C ILE A 108 -8.76 -29.18 7.52
N ALA A 109 -9.53 -29.08 8.61
CA ALA A 109 -8.98 -28.65 9.91
C ALA A 109 -7.85 -29.59 10.37
N GLU A 110 -8.08 -30.90 10.36
CA GLU A 110 -7.07 -31.95 10.64
C GLU A 110 -5.79 -31.73 9.78
N ILE A 111 -5.97 -31.54 8.47
CA ILE A 111 -4.88 -31.38 7.49
C ILE A 111 -4.10 -30.06 7.61
N LEU A 112 -4.69 -29.04 8.26
CA LEU A 112 -4.03 -27.77 8.60
C LEU A 112 -3.33 -27.85 9.96
N ILE A 113 -3.90 -28.57 10.92
CA ILE A 113 -3.29 -28.88 12.23
C ILE A 113 -2.01 -29.71 12.03
N ASP A 114 -2.05 -30.75 11.19
CA ASP A 114 -0.89 -31.55 10.78
C ASP A 114 0.24 -30.73 10.12
N ARG A 115 -0.10 -29.58 9.52
CA ARG A 115 0.87 -28.62 8.97
C ARG A 115 1.36 -27.58 9.98
N GLY A 116 0.95 -27.66 11.24
CA GLY A 116 1.39 -26.75 12.30
C GLY A 116 0.69 -25.40 12.32
N VAL A 117 -0.52 -25.28 11.75
CA VAL A 117 -1.32 -24.05 11.91
C VAL A 117 -1.75 -23.91 13.37
N ASN A 118 -1.56 -22.72 13.95
CA ASN A 118 -1.80 -22.46 15.36
C ASN A 118 -3.29 -22.58 15.73
N VAL A 119 -3.67 -23.66 16.41
CA VAL A 119 -5.03 -23.89 16.95
C VAL A 119 -5.48 -22.83 17.96
N ASN A 120 -4.52 -22.11 18.55
CA ASN A 120 -4.72 -21.04 19.52
C ASN A 120 -4.57 -19.64 18.90
N HIS A 121 -4.64 -19.53 17.57
CA HIS A 121 -4.61 -18.23 16.89
C HIS A 121 -5.83 -17.40 17.27
N GLN A 122 -5.61 -16.16 17.71
CA GLN A 122 -6.64 -15.19 18.07
C GLN A 122 -6.76 -14.14 16.96
N ASP A 123 -7.99 -13.78 16.60
CA ASP A 123 -8.31 -12.74 15.62
C ASP A 123 -8.44 -11.35 16.26
N GLU A 124 -8.95 -10.34 15.53
CA GLU A 124 -9.10 -8.96 16.02
C GLU A 124 -10.09 -8.81 17.20
N ASP A 125 -11.11 -9.67 17.31
CA ASP A 125 -12.02 -9.75 18.48
C ASP A 125 -11.49 -10.72 19.56
N PHE A 126 -10.25 -11.21 19.41
CA PHE A 126 -9.61 -12.26 20.19
C PHE A 126 -10.30 -13.64 20.12
N TRP A 127 -11.15 -13.89 19.11
CA TRP A 127 -11.77 -15.19 18.87
C TRP A 127 -10.77 -16.19 18.29
N THR A 128 -10.84 -17.42 18.78
CA THR A 128 -10.08 -18.59 18.29
C THR A 128 -10.96 -19.48 17.41
N PRO A 129 -10.38 -20.45 16.65
CA PRO A 129 -11.18 -21.45 15.95
C PRO A 129 -12.16 -22.20 16.88
N MET A 130 -11.78 -22.37 18.16
CA MET A 130 -12.63 -22.96 19.19
C MET A 130 -13.89 -22.13 19.48
N HIS A 131 -13.76 -20.79 19.57
CA HIS A 131 -14.90 -19.89 19.79
C HIS A 131 -15.93 -20.03 18.65
N ILE A 132 -15.45 -20.04 17.40
CA ILE A 132 -16.31 -20.19 16.22
C ILE A 132 -16.97 -21.57 16.18
N ALA A 133 -16.22 -22.65 16.37
CA ALA A 133 -16.76 -24.01 16.34
C ALA A 133 -17.87 -24.21 17.40
N CYS A 134 -17.70 -23.61 18.59
CA CYS A 134 -18.71 -23.63 19.65
C CYS A 134 -19.94 -22.76 19.35
N ALA A 135 -19.74 -21.58 18.75
CA ALA A 135 -20.83 -20.67 18.37
C ALA A 135 -21.66 -21.22 17.18
N CYS A 136 -21.02 -21.93 16.25
CA CYS A 136 -21.66 -22.60 15.12
C CYS A 136 -22.31 -23.95 15.50
N ASP A 137 -21.86 -24.58 16.59
CA ASP A 137 -22.28 -25.90 17.06
C ASP A 137 -21.81 -27.05 16.14
N ASN A 138 -20.49 -27.06 15.86
CA ASN A 138 -19.79 -27.96 14.94
C ASN A 138 -18.90 -28.96 15.73
N PRO A 139 -19.45 -30.09 16.23
CA PRO A 139 -18.79 -30.93 17.24
C PRO A 139 -17.53 -31.63 16.75
N ASP A 140 -17.45 -32.03 15.48
CA ASP A 140 -16.26 -32.71 14.93
C ASP A 140 -15.04 -31.78 14.93
N VAL A 141 -15.23 -30.50 14.57
CA VAL A 141 -14.15 -29.48 14.66
C VAL A 141 -13.82 -29.16 16.12
N VAL A 142 -14.82 -29.16 17.03
CA VAL A 142 -14.56 -29.00 18.47
C VAL A 142 -13.66 -30.14 18.99
N LEU A 143 -13.98 -31.38 18.65
CA LEU A 143 -13.22 -32.55 19.07
C LEU A 143 -11.79 -32.54 18.50
N LEU A 144 -11.61 -32.23 17.22
CA LEU A 144 -10.30 -32.11 16.59
C LEU A 144 -9.42 -31.04 17.26
N LEU A 145 -9.96 -29.86 17.55
CA LEU A 145 -9.21 -28.79 18.20
C LEU A 145 -8.83 -29.16 19.64
N VAL A 146 -9.70 -29.84 20.38
CA VAL A 146 -9.40 -30.37 21.72
C VAL A 146 -8.28 -31.42 21.66
N LEU A 147 -8.36 -32.38 20.74
CA LEU A 147 -7.32 -33.40 20.53
C LEU A 147 -5.98 -32.81 20.09
N ALA A 148 -6.00 -31.69 19.38
CA ALA A 148 -4.82 -30.92 18.98
C ALA A 148 -4.24 -30.02 20.09
N GLY A 149 -4.80 -30.03 21.31
CA GLY A 149 -4.31 -29.24 22.43
C GLY A 149 -4.70 -27.76 22.40
N ALA A 150 -5.84 -27.41 21.81
CA ALA A 150 -6.38 -26.07 21.88
C ALA A 150 -6.67 -25.66 23.34
N ASN A 151 -6.29 -24.43 23.69
CA ASN A 151 -6.54 -23.84 24.99
C ASN A 151 -7.99 -23.32 25.06
N VAL A 152 -8.87 -24.19 25.54
CA VAL A 152 -10.31 -23.95 25.77
C VAL A 152 -10.60 -22.84 26.80
N LEU A 153 -9.59 -22.23 27.41
CA LEU A 153 -9.69 -21.17 28.41
C LEU A 153 -9.20 -19.78 27.91
N LEU A 154 -8.80 -19.66 26.65
CA LEU A 154 -8.54 -18.35 26.03
C LEU A 154 -9.82 -17.50 26.02
N GLN A 155 -9.66 -16.20 26.24
CA GLN A 155 -10.77 -15.25 26.35
C GLN A 155 -10.84 -14.30 25.15
N ASP A 156 -12.05 -13.97 24.72
CA ASP A 156 -12.32 -12.91 23.74
C ASP A 156 -12.25 -11.50 24.38
N VAL A 157 -12.46 -10.44 23.58
CA VAL A 157 -12.52 -9.05 24.06
C VAL A 157 -13.61 -8.78 25.11
N ASN A 158 -14.59 -9.68 25.29
CA ASN A 158 -15.64 -9.59 26.31
C ASN A 158 -15.33 -10.44 27.56
N GLY A 159 -14.17 -11.10 27.64
CA GLY A 159 -13.81 -12.01 28.73
C GLY A 159 -14.56 -13.35 28.70
N ASN A 160 -15.20 -13.70 27.58
CA ASN A 160 -15.88 -14.97 27.39
C ASN A 160 -14.90 -16.05 26.91
N ILE A 161 -15.12 -17.29 27.35
CA ILE A 161 -14.38 -18.47 26.84
C ILE A 161 -15.22 -19.23 25.80
N PRO A 162 -14.66 -20.12 24.96
CA PRO A 162 -15.40 -20.87 23.95
C PRO A 162 -16.66 -21.59 24.46
N LEU A 163 -16.61 -22.12 25.70
CA LEU A 163 -17.76 -22.76 26.34
C LEU A 163 -18.96 -21.81 26.54
N ASP A 164 -18.73 -20.51 26.75
CA ASP A 164 -19.79 -19.50 26.88
C ASP A 164 -20.57 -19.31 25.56
N TYR A 165 -20.00 -19.75 24.42
CA TYR A 165 -20.63 -19.75 23.10
C TYR A 165 -21.24 -21.11 22.69
N ALA A 166 -20.89 -22.22 23.37
CA ALA A 166 -21.46 -23.55 23.11
C ALA A 166 -22.93 -23.65 23.58
N ILE A 167 -23.80 -24.33 22.82
CA ILE A 167 -25.25 -24.38 23.09
C ILE A 167 -25.58 -25.41 24.18
N GLU A 168 -26.29 -25.00 25.22
CA GLU A 168 -26.67 -25.85 26.36
C GLU A 168 -27.40 -27.13 25.89
N GLY A 169 -26.75 -28.28 26.10
CA GLY A 169 -27.27 -29.60 25.73
C GLY A 169 -26.97 -30.04 24.29
N THR A 170 -26.02 -29.40 23.60
CA THR A 170 -25.51 -29.84 22.30
C THR A 170 -24.17 -30.57 22.42
N GLU A 171 -23.81 -31.34 21.40
CA GLU A 171 -22.63 -32.21 21.41
C GLU A 171 -21.33 -31.41 21.63
N SER A 172 -21.21 -30.26 20.95
CA SER A 172 -20.15 -29.26 21.13
C SER A 172 -19.99 -28.83 22.60
N SER A 173 -21.10 -28.63 23.32
CA SER A 173 -21.07 -28.30 24.75
C SER A 173 -20.66 -29.50 25.60
N SER A 174 -21.14 -30.72 25.29
CA SER A 174 -20.77 -31.92 26.06
C SER A 174 -19.31 -32.31 25.89
N ILE A 175 -18.70 -32.09 24.72
CA ILE A 175 -17.27 -32.33 24.49
C ILE A 175 -16.44 -31.40 25.39
N LEU A 176 -16.72 -30.09 25.37
CA LEU A 176 -16.00 -29.13 26.22
C LEU A 176 -16.27 -29.36 27.72
N LEU A 177 -17.49 -29.64 28.13
CA LEU A 177 -17.82 -29.91 29.53
C LEU A 177 -17.11 -31.17 30.04
N THR A 178 -17.08 -32.25 29.26
CA THR A 178 -16.36 -33.48 29.60
C THR A 178 -14.86 -33.23 29.68
N TYR A 179 -14.28 -32.55 28.67
CA TYR A 179 -12.86 -32.25 28.65
C TYR A 179 -12.42 -31.36 29.84
N LEU A 180 -13.26 -30.39 30.23
CA LEU A 180 -12.97 -29.52 31.38
C LEU A 180 -13.07 -30.27 32.71
N ASP A 181 -14.03 -31.19 32.87
CA ASP A 181 -14.17 -32.07 34.04
C ASP A 181 -12.99 -33.06 34.14
N GLU A 182 -12.61 -33.71 33.03
CA GLU A 182 -11.47 -34.61 32.93
C GLU A 182 -10.12 -33.93 33.23
N ASN A 183 -9.99 -32.64 32.90
CA ASN A 183 -8.82 -31.81 33.26
C ASN A 183 -8.94 -31.14 34.65
N GLY A 184 -9.99 -31.43 35.42
CA GLY A 184 -10.18 -30.92 36.78
C GLY A 184 -10.48 -29.43 36.88
N VAL A 185 -10.99 -28.81 35.80
CA VAL A 185 -11.31 -27.37 35.76
C VAL A 185 -12.70 -27.14 36.32
N ASP A 186 -12.78 -26.73 37.59
CA ASP A 186 -14.05 -26.37 38.24
C ASP A 186 -14.71 -25.16 37.55
N LEU A 187 -15.73 -25.47 36.73
CA LEU A 187 -16.59 -24.52 36.03
C LEU A 187 -17.31 -23.54 36.98
N THR A 188 -17.60 -23.98 38.21
CA THR A 188 -18.21 -23.12 39.24
C THR A 188 -17.19 -22.10 39.75
N SER A 189 -15.95 -22.51 40.07
CA SER A 189 -14.86 -21.58 40.40
C SER A 189 -14.52 -20.64 39.23
N LEU A 190 -14.53 -21.11 37.99
CA LEU A 190 -14.18 -20.27 36.83
C LEU A 190 -15.25 -19.20 36.56
N ARG A 191 -16.54 -19.58 36.64
CA ARG A 191 -17.66 -18.62 36.60
C ARG A 191 -17.66 -17.68 37.81
N GLN A 192 -17.31 -18.17 39.00
CA GLN A 192 -17.13 -17.33 40.18
C GLN A 192 -16.00 -16.32 39.97
N MET A 193 -14.81 -16.70 39.47
CA MET A 193 -13.72 -15.75 39.19
C MET A 193 -14.12 -14.65 38.19
N LYS A 194 -14.89 -15.00 37.15
CA LYS A 194 -15.44 -14.04 36.17
C LYS A 194 -16.38 -13.02 36.82
N LEU A 195 -17.20 -13.46 37.79
CA LEU A 195 -18.13 -12.60 38.55
C LEU A 195 -17.49 -11.92 39.77
N GLN A 196 -16.39 -12.46 40.31
CA GLN A 196 -15.80 -12.03 41.59
C GLN A 196 -15.21 -10.63 41.52
N ARG A 197 -14.61 -10.21 40.40
CA ARG A 197 -14.11 -8.84 40.25
C ARG A 197 -15.25 -7.81 40.17
N PRO A 198 -16.27 -7.97 39.31
CA PRO A 198 -17.47 -7.14 39.36
C PRO A 198 -18.16 -7.12 40.73
N LEU A 199 -18.34 -8.29 41.36
CA LEU A 199 -19.04 -8.40 42.65
C LEU A 199 -18.24 -7.80 43.80
N SER A 200 -16.92 -8.01 43.86
CA SER A 200 -16.05 -7.35 44.85
C SER A 200 -16.15 -5.84 44.67
N MET A 201 -15.87 -5.33 43.46
CA MET A 201 -15.94 -3.88 43.21
C MET A 201 -17.34 -3.31 43.52
N LEU A 202 -18.42 -4.05 43.27
CA LEU A 202 -19.76 -3.65 43.65
C LEU A 202 -19.97 -3.64 45.17
N THR A 203 -19.42 -4.59 45.94
CA THR A 203 -19.47 -4.56 47.41
C THR A 203 -18.54 -3.50 48.00
N ASP A 204 -17.38 -3.28 47.39
CA ASP A 204 -16.35 -2.33 47.83
C ASP A 204 -16.83 -0.88 47.58
N VAL A 205 -17.44 -0.61 46.42
CA VAL A 205 -18.11 0.67 46.12
C VAL A 205 -19.34 0.88 47.00
N LYS A 206 -20.17 -0.15 47.27
CA LYS A 206 -21.26 -0.05 48.25
C LYS A 206 -20.75 0.27 49.66
N HIS A 207 -19.65 -0.35 50.08
CA HIS A 207 -19.02 -0.08 51.37
C HIS A 207 -18.45 1.35 51.45
N PHE A 208 -17.72 1.78 50.41
CA PHE A 208 -17.17 3.13 50.25
C PHE A 208 -18.28 4.20 50.32
N LEU A 209 -19.37 4.02 49.56
CA LEU A 209 -20.57 4.85 49.62
C LEU A 209 -21.18 4.90 51.03
N SER A 210 -21.37 3.74 51.67
CA SER A 210 -21.91 3.67 53.04
C SER A 210 -20.98 4.28 54.10
N SER A 211 -19.69 4.45 53.78
CA SER A 211 -18.67 5.11 54.60
C SER A 211 -18.57 6.62 54.33
N GLY A 212 -19.35 7.16 53.38
CA GLY A 212 -19.31 8.58 52.99
C GLY A 212 -18.23 8.95 51.97
N GLY A 213 -17.69 7.96 51.22
CA GLY A 213 -16.72 8.18 50.16
C GLY A 213 -17.29 8.92 48.94
N ASN A 214 -16.46 9.70 48.25
CA ASN A 214 -16.86 10.51 47.09
C ASN A 214 -16.71 9.73 45.78
N VAL A 215 -17.81 9.48 45.05
CA VAL A 215 -17.78 8.77 43.76
C VAL A 215 -17.00 9.50 42.65
N ASN A 216 -16.82 10.81 42.80
CA ASN A 216 -16.09 11.67 41.85
C ASN A 216 -14.65 11.97 42.31
N GLU A 217 -14.15 11.22 43.28
CA GLU A 217 -12.73 11.23 43.66
C GLU A 217 -11.87 10.66 42.52
N LYS A 218 -10.73 11.31 42.29
CA LYS A 218 -9.79 10.99 41.21
C LYS A 218 -8.51 10.38 41.78
N ASN A 219 -7.89 9.45 41.06
CA ASN A 219 -6.52 9.03 41.34
C ASN A 219 -5.48 10.06 40.82
N GLU A 220 -4.20 9.74 40.98
CA GLU A 220 -3.04 10.52 40.49
C GLU A 220 -2.97 10.68 38.96
N GLU A 221 -3.85 10.02 38.19
CA GLU A 221 -3.95 10.05 36.71
C GLU A 221 -5.28 10.70 36.24
N GLY A 222 -6.01 11.34 37.16
CA GLY A 222 -7.29 11.98 36.90
C GLY A 222 -8.50 11.04 36.79
N VAL A 223 -8.30 9.72 36.88
CA VAL A 223 -9.29 8.66 36.64
C VAL A 223 -10.23 8.51 37.85
N THR A 224 -11.54 8.48 37.61
CA THR A 224 -12.58 8.21 38.64
C THR A 224 -13.06 6.76 38.64
N LEU A 225 -13.76 6.33 39.69
CA LEU A 225 -14.40 5.02 39.77
C LEU A 225 -15.33 4.73 38.57
N LEU A 226 -15.98 5.76 38.01
CA LEU A 226 -16.84 5.64 36.83
C LEU A 226 -16.04 5.30 35.57
N HIS A 227 -14.85 5.89 35.39
CA HIS A 227 -13.94 5.53 34.29
C HIS A 227 -13.47 4.07 34.42
N MET A 228 -13.12 3.62 35.64
CA MET A 228 -12.68 2.24 35.89
C MET A 228 -13.80 1.22 35.58
N ALA A 229 -15.05 1.52 35.96
CA ALA A 229 -16.20 0.71 35.59
C ALA A 229 -16.47 0.74 34.06
N CYS A 230 -16.27 1.89 33.41
CA CYS A 230 -16.42 2.07 31.96
C CYS A 230 -15.34 1.40 31.11
N ALA A 231 -14.12 1.22 31.64
CA ALA A 231 -13.09 0.40 31.00
C ALA A 231 -13.34 -1.10 31.19
N SER A 232 -13.79 -1.48 32.39
CA SER A 232 -13.91 -2.90 32.80
C SER A 232 -15.23 -3.57 32.40
N GLY A 233 -16.19 -2.82 31.85
CA GLY A 233 -17.52 -3.33 31.49
C GLY A 233 -18.49 -3.52 32.67
N TYR A 234 -18.20 -2.96 33.84
CA TYR A 234 -18.94 -3.24 35.08
C TYR A 234 -20.21 -2.40 35.19
N LYS A 235 -21.23 -2.78 34.40
CA LYS A 235 -22.52 -2.10 34.27
C LYS A 235 -23.19 -1.79 35.60
N GLU A 236 -23.30 -2.78 36.50
CA GLU A 236 -23.99 -2.64 37.79
C GLU A 236 -23.24 -1.69 38.75
N VAL A 237 -21.91 -1.64 38.63
CA VAL A 237 -21.05 -0.70 39.38
C VAL A 237 -21.22 0.72 38.84
N ALA A 238 -21.26 0.88 37.52
CA ALA A 238 -21.52 2.18 36.89
C ALA A 238 -22.93 2.72 37.22
N SER A 239 -23.98 1.90 37.12
CA SER A 239 -25.34 2.30 37.52
C SER A 239 -25.38 2.79 38.98
N LEU A 240 -24.79 2.04 39.91
CA LEU A 240 -24.71 2.43 41.31
C LEU A 240 -23.96 3.76 41.51
N ILE A 241 -22.86 3.98 40.78
CA ILE A 241 -22.10 5.23 40.83
C ILE A 241 -22.95 6.41 40.31
N LEU A 242 -23.70 6.23 39.22
CA LEU A 242 -24.58 7.25 38.65
C LEU A 242 -25.77 7.57 39.57
N GLU A 243 -26.38 6.56 40.20
CA GLU A 243 -27.41 6.73 41.23
C GLU A 243 -26.94 7.58 42.42
N HIS A 244 -25.64 7.53 42.74
CA HIS A 244 -25.01 8.27 43.84
C HIS A 244 -24.32 9.57 43.39
N GLY A 245 -24.61 10.07 42.17
CA GLY A 245 -24.13 11.37 41.69
C GLY A 245 -22.78 11.34 40.96
N GLY A 246 -22.41 10.21 40.36
CA GLY A 246 -21.24 10.09 39.48
C GLY A 246 -21.31 11.05 38.29
N ASP A 247 -20.27 11.84 38.09
CA ASP A 247 -20.20 12.89 37.06
C ASP A 247 -19.75 12.32 35.71
N LEU A 248 -20.70 12.28 34.78
CA LEU A 248 -20.62 11.85 33.38
C LEU A 248 -19.62 12.66 32.54
N HIS A 249 -19.22 13.85 33.02
CA HIS A 249 -18.35 14.79 32.33
C HIS A 249 -17.02 15.00 33.07
N THR A 250 -16.75 14.23 34.14
CA THR A 250 -15.37 14.11 34.64
C THR A 250 -14.47 13.64 33.50
N VAL A 251 -13.24 14.16 33.47
CA VAL A 251 -12.21 13.77 32.51
C VAL A 251 -10.97 13.28 33.21
N ASP A 252 -10.27 12.31 32.66
CA ASP A 252 -8.91 11.95 33.05
C ASP A 252 -7.86 12.95 32.51
N ASP A 253 -6.58 12.65 32.75
CA ASP A 253 -5.47 13.50 32.30
C ASP A 253 -5.25 13.49 30.77
N GLN A 254 -5.89 12.57 30.03
CA GLN A 254 -5.96 12.57 28.56
C GLN A 254 -7.20 13.32 28.05
N HIS A 255 -7.91 14.01 28.94
CA HIS A 255 -9.23 14.60 28.70
C HIS A 255 -10.32 13.60 28.23
N CYS A 256 -10.10 12.29 28.38
CA CYS A 256 -11.12 11.30 28.08
C CYS A 256 -12.18 11.29 29.19
N THR A 257 -13.46 11.26 28.81
CA THR A 257 -14.59 11.09 29.73
C THR A 257 -14.95 9.61 29.89
N PRO A 258 -15.83 9.21 30.84
CA PRO A 258 -16.34 7.84 30.92
C PRO A 258 -17.01 7.37 29.62
N LEU A 259 -17.56 8.30 28.81
CA LEU A 259 -18.14 7.99 27.51
C LEU A 259 -17.07 7.68 26.44
N HIS A 260 -15.95 8.41 26.43
CA HIS A 260 -14.79 8.06 25.60
C HIS A 260 -14.24 6.68 26.00
N VAL A 261 -14.08 6.43 27.30
CA VAL A 261 -13.57 5.15 27.82
C VAL A 261 -14.53 4.00 27.47
N ALA A 262 -15.84 4.16 27.69
CA ALA A 262 -16.82 3.14 27.32
C ALA A 262 -16.85 2.86 25.81
N ALA A 263 -16.60 3.87 24.95
CA ALA A 263 -16.52 3.68 23.51
C ALA A 263 -15.21 2.97 23.07
N LYS A 264 -14.07 3.42 23.63
CA LYS A 264 -12.71 2.92 23.38
C LYS A 264 -12.48 1.48 23.83
N PHE A 265 -13.21 1.03 24.86
CA PHE A 265 -13.20 -0.36 25.34
C PHE A 265 -14.43 -1.17 24.90
N GLY A 266 -15.17 -0.72 23.88
CA GLY A 266 -16.24 -1.51 23.23
C GLY A 266 -17.51 -1.73 24.07
N GLN A 267 -17.66 -1.05 25.20
CA GLN A 267 -18.66 -1.31 26.23
C GLN A 267 -20.06 -0.80 25.86
N THR A 268 -20.65 -1.44 24.85
CA THR A 268 -21.92 -1.06 24.20
C THR A 268 -23.07 -0.81 25.19
N SER A 269 -23.18 -1.62 26.26
CA SER A 269 -24.23 -1.46 27.28
C SER A 269 -24.01 -0.25 28.18
N LEU A 270 -22.75 0.14 28.42
CA LEU A 270 -22.37 1.31 29.19
C LEU A 270 -22.47 2.60 28.37
N VAL A 271 -22.10 2.58 27.08
CA VAL A 271 -22.36 3.72 26.18
C VAL A 271 -23.85 4.06 26.17
N LYS A 272 -24.74 3.06 26.10
CA LYS A 272 -26.20 3.26 26.21
C LYS A 272 -26.61 3.86 27.55
N LEU A 273 -26.11 3.31 28.66
CA LEU A 273 -26.41 3.81 30.01
C LEU A 273 -26.00 5.29 30.17
N LEU A 274 -24.77 5.63 29.80
CA LEU A 274 -24.23 6.99 29.88
C LEU A 274 -25.04 7.97 29.01
N LEU A 275 -25.39 7.59 27.78
CA LEU A 275 -26.23 8.42 26.91
C LEU A 275 -27.66 8.60 27.45
N MET A 276 -28.26 7.58 28.07
CA MET A 276 -29.55 7.69 28.76
C MET A 276 -29.48 8.65 29.96
N HIS A 277 -28.36 8.65 30.69
CA HIS A 277 -28.07 9.62 31.75
C HIS A 277 -27.64 11.02 31.24
N GLN A 278 -27.67 11.26 29.93
CA GLN A 278 -27.31 12.52 29.28
C GLN A 278 -25.80 12.88 29.34
N ALA A 279 -24.92 11.87 29.21
CA ALA A 279 -23.53 12.12 28.85
C ALA A 279 -23.43 12.86 27.50
N ASN A 280 -22.56 13.87 27.41
CA ASN A 280 -22.41 14.71 26.22
C ASN A 280 -21.44 14.04 25.22
N PRO A 281 -21.90 13.64 24.01
CA PRO A 281 -21.07 12.99 23.01
C PRO A 281 -20.22 13.97 22.17
N ASN A 282 -20.35 15.28 22.38
CA ASN A 282 -19.58 16.32 21.68
C ASN A 282 -18.39 16.87 22.50
N LEU A 283 -18.07 16.27 23.64
CA LEU A 283 -16.80 16.54 24.33
C LEU A 283 -15.65 15.88 23.57
N VAL A 284 -14.47 16.48 23.56
CA VAL A 284 -13.27 15.95 22.92
C VAL A 284 -12.14 15.71 23.92
N ASN A 285 -11.27 14.75 23.63
CA ASN A 285 -10.08 14.44 24.41
C ASN A 285 -8.88 15.34 24.04
N CYS A 286 -7.68 15.04 24.56
CA CYS A 286 -6.46 15.79 24.27
C CYS A 286 -5.99 15.73 22.81
N ASN A 287 -6.51 14.80 22.01
CA ASN A 287 -6.19 14.59 20.59
C ASN A 287 -7.22 15.26 19.65
N GLU A 288 -8.17 16.03 20.20
CA GLU A 288 -9.36 16.56 19.51
C GLU A 288 -10.39 15.48 19.07
N GLU A 289 -10.23 14.21 19.50
CA GLU A 289 -11.12 13.09 19.19
C GLU A 289 -12.38 13.10 20.08
N LYS A 290 -13.56 12.85 19.52
CA LYS A 290 -14.82 12.58 20.25
C LYS A 290 -14.92 11.12 20.73
N PRO A 291 -15.90 10.77 21.59
CA PRO A 291 -16.23 9.38 21.89
C PRO A 291 -16.55 8.52 20.65
N SER A 292 -17.11 9.13 19.60
CA SER A 292 -17.40 8.49 18.31
C SER A 292 -16.12 8.16 17.56
N ASP A 293 -15.17 9.09 17.47
CA ASP A 293 -13.88 8.90 16.79
C ASP A 293 -13.02 7.82 17.46
N VAL A 294 -13.08 7.69 18.80
CA VAL A 294 -12.37 6.63 19.56
C VAL A 294 -13.16 5.33 19.70
N ALA A 295 -14.29 5.16 19.02
CA ALA A 295 -15.15 3.99 19.19
C ALA A 295 -14.50 2.71 18.64
N ALA A 296 -14.38 1.66 19.46
CA ALA A 296 -13.82 0.36 19.06
C ALA A 296 -14.74 -0.47 18.12
N SER A 297 -15.71 0.17 17.46
CA SER A 297 -16.87 -0.52 16.85
C SER A 297 -17.74 0.46 16.06
N GLU A 298 -17.93 0.23 14.75
CA GLU A 298 -18.89 0.98 13.89
C GLU A 298 -20.31 1.11 14.51
N PHE A 299 -20.74 0.14 15.32
CA PHE A 299 -22.06 0.16 15.98
C PHE A 299 -22.11 1.13 17.17
N ILE A 300 -20.97 1.35 17.83
CA ILE A 300 -20.84 2.33 18.91
C ILE A 300 -20.66 3.73 18.30
N GLU A 301 -19.85 3.83 17.25
CA GLU A 301 -19.70 5.04 16.42
C GLU A 301 -21.07 5.54 15.93
N GLU A 302 -21.86 4.70 15.23
CA GLU A 302 -23.18 5.11 14.71
C GLU A 302 -24.14 5.53 15.84
N MET A 303 -24.09 4.84 16.98
CA MET A 303 -24.90 5.16 18.15
C MET A 303 -24.52 6.50 18.79
N LEU A 304 -23.23 6.86 18.77
CA LEU A 304 -22.72 8.14 19.27
C LEU A 304 -23.00 9.28 18.29
N LEU A 305 -22.75 9.10 16.99
CA LEU A 305 -23.11 10.06 15.94
C LEU A 305 -24.61 10.40 15.95
N ARG A 306 -25.48 9.40 16.14
CA ARG A 306 -26.93 9.60 16.34
C ARG A 306 -27.24 10.43 17.61
N ALA A 307 -26.47 10.24 18.69
CA ALA A 307 -26.63 11.01 19.92
C ALA A 307 -26.10 12.45 19.78
N GLU A 308 -25.04 12.69 19.01
CA GLU A 308 -24.53 14.03 18.71
C GLU A 308 -25.56 14.89 17.99
N VAL A 309 -26.22 14.34 16.95
CA VAL A 309 -27.31 15.02 16.24
C VAL A 309 -28.47 15.35 17.18
N ALA A 310 -28.91 14.39 18.01
CA ALA A 310 -29.97 14.60 19.00
C ALA A 310 -29.57 15.62 20.10
N TRP A 311 -28.28 15.76 20.39
CA TRP A 311 -27.75 16.76 21.31
C TRP A 311 -27.75 18.17 20.70
N GLU A 312 -27.36 18.29 19.43
CA GLU A 312 -27.47 19.55 18.69
C GLU A 312 -28.92 20.03 18.56
N GLU A 313 -29.87 19.13 18.27
CA GLU A 313 -31.29 19.48 18.18
C GLU A 313 -31.83 20.00 19.54
N LYS A 314 -31.52 19.32 20.65
CA LYS A 314 -31.85 19.78 22.01
C LYS A 314 -31.28 21.17 22.35
N SER A 315 -30.16 21.57 21.75
CA SER A 315 -29.51 22.86 22.05
C SER A 315 -30.27 24.08 21.51
N ARG A 316 -31.28 23.90 20.65
CA ARG A 316 -31.92 24.99 19.88
C ARG A 316 -33.28 25.46 20.42
N ASP A 317 -33.91 24.75 21.34
CA ASP A 317 -35.23 25.10 21.91
C ASP A 317 -35.25 25.03 23.47
N PRO A 318 -35.16 26.17 24.19
CA PRO A 318 -35.14 26.20 25.65
C PRO A 318 -36.53 26.49 26.27
N ALA A 319 -37.29 25.44 26.59
CA ALA A 319 -38.57 25.51 27.33
C ALA A 319 -38.70 24.39 28.39
N PRO A 320 -39.49 24.57 29.47
CA PRO A 320 -39.13 24.01 30.78
C PRO A 320 -39.69 22.62 31.14
N VAL A 321 -38.97 21.97 32.06
CA VAL A 321 -39.25 20.68 32.70
C VAL A 321 -40.49 20.71 33.60
N PRO A 322 -41.30 19.63 33.61
CA PRO A 322 -41.99 19.14 34.80
C PRO A 322 -41.39 17.80 35.28
N SER A 323 -41.34 17.60 36.59
CA SER A 323 -40.65 16.47 37.24
C SER A 323 -41.60 15.45 37.88
N SER A 324 -41.51 14.18 37.48
CA SER A 324 -41.69 13.01 38.37
C SER A 324 -41.40 11.72 37.60
N ALA A 325 -40.78 10.74 38.25
CA ALA A 325 -40.56 9.42 37.66
C ALA A 325 -41.83 8.55 37.68
N GLN A 326 -42.10 7.86 36.58
CA GLN A 326 -42.79 6.56 36.56
C GLN A 326 -42.13 5.68 35.49
N GLU A 327 -41.75 4.47 35.87
CA GLU A 327 -41.60 3.36 34.94
C GLU A 327 -43.01 2.91 34.50
N GLU A 328 -43.18 2.51 33.24
CA GLU A 328 -44.16 1.52 32.75
C GLU A 328 -43.85 1.22 31.26
N PRO A 329 -44.24 0.05 30.71
CA PRO A 329 -43.59 -0.53 29.53
C PRO A 329 -44.30 -0.27 28.19
N TYR A 330 -43.60 -0.56 27.09
CA TYR A 330 -44.20 -0.70 25.76
C TYR A 330 -44.44 -2.18 25.43
N GLU A 331 -45.70 -2.58 25.29
CA GLU A 331 -46.10 -3.95 24.89
C GLU A 331 -46.01 -4.16 23.37
N GLU A 332 -45.71 -5.41 22.96
CA GLU A 332 -46.02 -5.90 21.61
C GLU A 332 -47.39 -6.64 21.62
N THR A 333 -48.29 -6.36 20.68
CA THR A 333 -49.44 -7.26 20.40
C THR A 333 -49.98 -7.19 18.96
N ILE A 334 -49.34 -7.98 18.09
CA ILE A 334 -49.91 -8.91 17.09
C ILE A 334 -51.37 -8.72 16.60
N HIS A 335 -51.51 -8.68 15.25
CA HIS A 335 -52.59 -9.09 14.31
C HIS A 335 -54.05 -9.38 14.80
N GLU A 336 -55.14 -9.07 14.07
CA GLU A 336 -55.53 -9.63 12.75
C GLU A 336 -56.57 -8.78 11.92
N ARG A 337 -57.14 -9.36 10.84
CA ARG A 337 -58.12 -8.81 9.84
C ARG A 337 -59.60 -9.10 10.27
N PRO A 338 -60.71 -8.91 9.50
CA PRO A 338 -60.99 -8.39 8.13
C PRO A 338 -62.22 -7.39 8.10
N ALA A 339 -62.95 -6.98 7.01
CA ALA A 339 -62.70 -6.66 5.59
C ALA A 339 -63.95 -5.99 4.90
N LEU A 340 -63.73 -4.98 4.02
CA LEU A 340 -64.66 -4.46 2.96
C LEU A 340 -66.01 -3.81 3.39
N PRO A 341 -66.80 -3.17 2.47
CA PRO A 341 -66.62 -2.89 1.01
C PRO A 341 -66.47 -1.38 0.67
N SER A 342 -66.16 -0.93 -0.56
CA SER A 342 -66.85 -1.28 -1.82
C SER A 342 -66.14 -0.87 -3.14
N LYS A 343 -66.46 -1.61 -4.22
CA LYS A 343 -66.34 -1.30 -5.67
C LYS A 343 -64.93 -0.90 -6.19
N LEU A 344 -64.10 -1.87 -6.60
CA LEU A 344 -64.00 -2.48 -7.97
C LEU A 344 -63.40 -1.51 -9.03
N ARG A 345 -62.19 -1.71 -9.62
CA ARG A 345 -61.62 -2.85 -10.42
C ARG A 345 -62.27 -3.00 -11.83
N PRO A 346 -61.63 -3.63 -12.87
CA PRO A 346 -60.30 -4.31 -12.91
C PRO A 346 -59.40 -4.14 -14.19
N LEU A 347 -58.11 -4.54 -14.05
CA LEU A 347 -57.26 -5.35 -14.97
C LEU A 347 -56.71 -4.84 -16.34
N VAL A 348 -55.70 -5.61 -16.79
CA VAL A 348 -55.18 -5.90 -18.16
C VAL A 348 -53.82 -5.27 -18.55
N LEU A 349 -52.87 -6.19 -18.82
CA LEU A 349 -51.62 -6.07 -19.61
C LEU A 349 -51.83 -6.82 -20.95
N PRO A 350 -50.95 -6.70 -21.97
CA PRO A 350 -50.23 -5.54 -22.48
C PRO A 350 -50.31 -5.48 -24.05
N ILE A 351 -49.43 -4.70 -24.70
CA ILE A 351 -48.99 -4.85 -26.12
C ILE A 351 -50.04 -4.61 -27.24
N ALA A 352 -49.64 -3.78 -28.21
CA ALA A 352 -50.19 -3.60 -29.56
C ALA A 352 -51.68 -3.18 -29.72
N LYS A 353 -51.91 -1.91 -30.08
CA LYS A 353 -52.35 -1.44 -31.42
C LYS A 353 -52.43 0.11 -31.43
N GLN A 354 -51.84 0.77 -32.42
CA GLN A 354 -52.47 1.31 -33.67
C GLN A 354 -53.56 2.38 -33.47
N ASP A 355 -53.76 3.38 -34.34
CA ASP A 355 -52.93 4.06 -35.37
C ASP A 355 -53.75 5.28 -35.87
N SER A 356 -53.20 6.49 -35.90
CA SER A 356 -53.79 7.70 -36.53
C SER A 356 -52.91 8.94 -36.29
N LEU A 357 -52.56 9.80 -37.26
CA LEU A 357 -52.70 9.83 -38.74
C LEU A 357 -51.33 10.30 -39.29
N LEU A 358 -50.70 9.66 -40.29
CA LEU A 358 -50.95 9.79 -41.75
C LEU A 358 -50.81 11.25 -42.24
N GLU A 359 -50.08 11.59 -43.32
CA GLU A 359 -49.40 10.85 -44.41
C GLU A 359 -48.37 11.85 -45.07
N LYS A 360 -47.28 11.54 -45.82
CA LYS A 360 -47.13 10.73 -47.05
C LYS A 360 -45.68 10.40 -47.43
N ASP A 361 -45.53 9.29 -48.17
CA ASP A 361 -44.66 8.99 -49.34
C ASP A 361 -43.19 9.50 -49.39
N THR A 362 -42.14 8.66 -49.52
CA THR A 362 -41.84 7.58 -50.51
C THR A 362 -41.58 8.08 -51.95
N MET A 363 -40.57 7.65 -52.74
CA MET A 363 -39.44 6.71 -52.52
C MET A 363 -38.33 6.84 -53.62
N PHE A 364 -37.21 6.11 -53.43
CA PHE A 364 -36.24 5.60 -54.44
C PHE A 364 -35.07 6.43 -55.07
N LYS A 365 -33.85 5.89 -54.86
CA LYS A 365 -32.75 5.55 -55.81
C LYS A 365 -31.55 6.48 -56.15
N ASP A 366 -30.37 5.91 -55.87
CA ASP A 366 -29.18 5.68 -56.71
C ASP A 366 -28.36 6.85 -57.35
N ALA A 367 -27.29 7.22 -56.62
CA ALA A 367 -25.88 7.24 -57.07
C ALA A 367 -25.44 7.86 -58.43
N SER A 368 -24.85 9.07 -58.37
CA SER A 368 -23.72 9.53 -59.22
C SER A 368 -23.07 10.79 -58.58
N LYS A 369 -21.81 10.78 -58.15
CA LYS A 369 -20.50 10.93 -58.87
C LYS A 369 -20.01 12.38 -59.08
N SER A 370 -18.74 12.60 -58.68
CA SER A 370 -17.71 13.50 -59.22
C SER A 370 -17.85 15.05 -59.19
N LEU A 371 -16.89 15.68 -58.49
CA LEU A 371 -15.93 16.72 -58.95
C LEU A 371 -16.42 17.88 -59.86
N CYS A 372 -16.10 19.14 -59.51
CA CYS A 372 -14.96 19.87 -60.11
C CYS A 372 -14.69 21.28 -59.51
N VAL A 373 -13.44 21.69 -59.69
CA VAL A 373 -12.69 22.90 -59.31
C VAL A 373 -13.06 24.17 -60.10
N GLN A 374 -12.99 25.36 -59.49
CA GLN A 374 -12.31 26.63 -59.93
C GLN A 374 -12.65 27.78 -58.92
N ARG A 375 -11.71 28.62 -58.43
CA ARG A 375 -11.01 29.77 -59.06
C ARG A 375 -11.99 30.87 -59.56
N SER A 376 -11.78 32.17 -59.34
CA SER A 376 -10.57 32.96 -58.97
C SER A 376 -10.88 34.42 -58.57
N GLN A 377 -9.99 35.06 -57.78
CA GLN A 377 -9.56 36.49 -57.86
C GLN A 377 -10.64 37.63 -57.68
N ASP A 378 -10.33 38.86 -57.23
CA ASP A 378 -9.08 39.48 -56.76
C ASP A 378 -9.34 40.71 -55.83
N SER A 379 -8.25 41.39 -55.42
CA SER A 379 -8.16 42.78 -54.91
C SER A 379 -8.25 43.10 -53.39
N THR A 380 -7.28 43.91 -52.97
CA THR A 380 -6.91 44.49 -51.67
C THR A 380 -7.27 46.01 -51.66
N PRO A 381 -7.20 46.82 -50.55
CA PRO A 381 -6.13 46.78 -49.52
C PRO A 381 -6.42 47.20 -48.05
N GLU A 382 -5.37 46.95 -47.24
CA GLU A 382 -4.90 47.70 -46.05
C GLU A 382 -5.85 48.07 -44.90
N HIS A 383 -5.60 47.45 -43.72
CA HIS A 383 -4.88 48.11 -42.63
C HIS A 383 -4.22 47.07 -41.69
N ALA A 384 -3.27 47.50 -40.86
CA ALA A 384 -2.34 46.59 -40.17
C ALA A 384 -2.55 46.48 -38.65
N ALA A 385 -2.34 45.27 -38.13
CA ALA A 385 -2.01 44.99 -36.73
C ALA A 385 -1.13 43.73 -36.69
N LEU A 386 -0.11 43.69 -35.83
CA LEU A 386 0.77 42.51 -35.72
C LEU A 386 0.09 41.42 -34.89
N SER A 387 0.03 40.21 -35.46
CA SER A 387 -0.11 38.97 -34.70
C SER A 387 0.79 37.91 -35.33
N ASP A 388 1.71 37.34 -34.55
CA ASP A 388 2.60 36.28 -35.00
C ASP A 388 1.81 34.98 -35.20
N SER A 389 1.36 34.80 -36.44
CA SER A 389 0.69 33.60 -36.91
C SER A 389 1.76 32.63 -37.45
N THR A 390 2.35 31.85 -36.53
CA THR A 390 3.21 30.73 -36.87
C THR A 390 2.45 29.76 -37.79
N LYS A 391 2.86 29.72 -39.05
CA LYS A 391 2.37 28.72 -40.01
C LYS A 391 2.72 27.34 -39.45
N PRO A 392 1.84 26.33 -39.51
CA PRO A 392 2.19 24.99 -39.09
C PRO A 392 3.31 24.46 -39.99
N GLU A 393 4.46 24.18 -39.39
CA GLU A 393 5.54 23.50 -40.11
C GLU A 393 5.04 22.12 -40.56
N GLN A 394 5.25 21.81 -41.85
CA GLN A 394 4.98 20.47 -42.37
C GLN A 394 6.08 19.54 -41.87
N VAL A 395 5.87 18.95 -40.68
CA VAL A 395 6.76 17.94 -40.09
C VAL A 395 6.83 16.73 -41.01
N LYS A 396 7.84 16.73 -41.87
CA LYS A 396 8.06 15.70 -42.89
C LYS A 396 8.88 14.57 -42.28
N LEU A 397 8.21 13.53 -41.80
CA LEU A 397 8.84 12.26 -41.45
C LEU A 397 9.59 11.71 -42.67
N MET A 398 10.72 11.03 -42.43
CA MET A 398 11.39 10.27 -43.49
C MET A 398 10.50 9.11 -43.96
N PRO A 399 10.56 8.74 -45.25
CA PRO A 399 9.86 7.56 -45.74
C PRO A 399 10.45 6.30 -45.08
N PRO A 400 9.65 5.23 -44.90
CA PRO A 400 10.15 3.97 -44.38
C PRO A 400 11.21 3.36 -45.32
N ALA A 401 12.15 2.65 -44.73
CA ALA A 401 13.28 1.99 -45.37
C ALA A 401 13.22 0.46 -45.15
N PRO A 402 13.81 -0.38 -46.02
CA PRO A 402 13.85 -1.83 -45.80
C PRO A 402 14.50 -2.19 -44.45
N ASN A 403 15.55 -1.47 -44.08
CA ASN A 403 16.32 -1.65 -42.84
C ASN A 403 15.68 -0.88 -41.65
N ASP A 404 14.35 -0.75 -41.61
CA ASP A 404 13.60 -0.21 -40.47
C ASP A 404 13.42 -1.22 -39.34
N ASP A 405 13.53 -2.52 -39.65
CA ASP A 405 13.59 -3.61 -38.69
C ASP A 405 14.91 -4.38 -38.88
N LEU A 406 15.74 -4.43 -37.84
CA LEU A 406 17.04 -5.12 -37.87
C LEU A 406 16.91 -6.64 -37.99
N ALA A 407 15.75 -7.22 -37.62
CA ALA A 407 15.48 -8.66 -37.81
C ALA A 407 15.41 -9.07 -39.30
N THR A 408 15.28 -8.10 -40.22
CA THR A 408 15.24 -8.35 -41.67
C THR A 408 16.62 -8.35 -42.34
N LEU A 409 17.71 -8.10 -41.59
CA LEU A 409 19.07 -8.05 -42.13
C LEU A 409 19.57 -9.45 -42.52
N SER A 410 20.23 -9.55 -43.67
CA SER A 410 20.80 -10.80 -44.19
C SER A 410 22.03 -11.30 -43.43
N GLU A 411 22.71 -10.41 -42.68
CA GLU A 411 23.85 -10.74 -41.83
C GLU A 411 23.67 -10.06 -40.46
N LEU A 412 23.46 -10.86 -39.42
CA LEU A 412 23.32 -10.41 -38.04
C LEU A 412 24.67 -10.54 -37.32
N THR A 413 25.40 -9.43 -37.23
CA THR A 413 26.69 -9.32 -36.56
C THR A 413 26.76 -7.98 -35.82
N ASP A 414 27.58 -7.88 -34.77
CA ASP A 414 27.76 -6.63 -34.02
C ASP A 414 28.14 -5.46 -34.95
N GLY A 415 28.96 -5.72 -35.98
CA GLY A 415 29.37 -4.73 -36.97
C GLY A 415 28.26 -4.28 -37.92
N SER A 416 27.43 -5.20 -38.43
CA SER A 416 26.31 -4.86 -39.31
C SER A 416 25.16 -4.16 -38.56
N LEU A 417 24.87 -4.60 -37.34
CA LEU A 417 23.92 -3.96 -36.43
C LEU A 417 24.37 -2.53 -36.08
N LEU A 418 25.61 -2.37 -35.61
CA LEU A 418 26.16 -1.06 -35.24
C LEU A 418 26.19 -0.09 -36.43
N TYR A 419 26.57 -0.57 -37.62
CA TYR A 419 26.60 0.25 -38.82
C TYR A 419 25.22 0.80 -39.19
N GLU A 420 24.17 -0.04 -39.20
CA GLU A 420 22.82 0.42 -39.53
C GLU A 420 22.26 1.35 -38.46
N ILE A 421 22.49 1.07 -37.16
CA ILE A 421 22.09 1.96 -36.05
C ILE A 421 22.77 3.33 -36.18
N GLN A 422 24.08 3.38 -36.44
CA GLN A 422 24.81 4.65 -36.66
C GLN A 422 24.31 5.41 -37.89
N LYS A 423 24.07 4.69 -39.01
CA LYS A 423 23.53 5.24 -40.26
C LYS A 423 22.13 5.84 -40.08
N ARG A 424 21.27 5.22 -39.27
CA ARG A 424 19.94 5.74 -38.93
C ARG A 424 20.04 6.96 -38.01
N PHE A 425 20.84 6.86 -36.95
CA PHE A 425 21.08 7.96 -36.01
C PHE A 425 21.65 9.21 -36.70
N GLY A 426 22.56 9.05 -37.67
CA GLY A 426 23.10 10.15 -38.49
C GLY A 426 22.07 10.84 -39.41
N ASN A 427 20.87 10.28 -39.58
CA ASN A 427 19.73 10.87 -40.27
C ASN A 427 18.62 11.33 -39.29
N ASP A 428 18.92 11.47 -37.99
CA ASP A 428 17.97 11.74 -36.90
C ASP A 428 16.87 10.66 -36.73
N GLN A 429 17.05 9.47 -37.32
CA GLN A 429 16.15 8.32 -37.16
C GLN A 429 16.49 7.55 -35.88
N ILE A 430 16.08 8.10 -34.72
CA ILE A 430 16.42 7.56 -33.39
C ILE A 430 15.73 6.23 -33.02
N TYR A 431 14.77 5.78 -33.84
CA TYR A 431 13.94 4.60 -33.61
C TYR A 431 14.19 3.52 -34.67
N THR A 432 14.29 2.27 -34.23
CA THR A 432 14.46 1.10 -35.11
C THR A 432 13.75 -0.12 -34.50
N PHE A 433 13.07 -0.94 -35.30
CA PHE A 433 12.51 -2.20 -34.82
C PHE A 433 13.58 -3.29 -34.75
N ILE A 434 13.33 -4.29 -33.90
CA ILE A 434 14.03 -5.57 -33.82
C ILE A 434 12.92 -6.61 -33.59
N GLY A 435 12.20 -6.95 -34.67
CA GLY A 435 10.90 -7.60 -34.60
C GLY A 435 9.95 -6.80 -33.70
N ASP A 436 9.47 -7.45 -32.65
CA ASP A 436 8.51 -6.86 -31.70
C ASP A 436 9.10 -5.80 -30.76
N VAL A 437 10.44 -5.72 -30.64
CA VAL A 437 11.16 -4.77 -29.78
C VAL A 437 11.43 -3.45 -30.53
N LEU A 438 11.35 -2.32 -29.82
CA LEU A 438 11.72 -1.00 -30.35
C LEU A 438 13.01 -0.49 -29.69
N LEU A 439 14.07 -0.37 -30.49
CA LEU A 439 15.31 0.29 -30.09
C LEU A 439 15.14 1.82 -30.14
N LEU A 440 15.60 2.50 -29.09
CA LEU A 440 15.69 3.96 -28.98
C LEU A 440 17.14 4.35 -28.69
N VAL A 441 17.70 5.27 -29.50
CA VAL A 441 19.00 5.90 -29.24
C VAL A 441 18.77 7.38 -28.88
N ASN A 442 19.17 7.81 -27.67
CA ASN A 442 18.93 9.18 -27.23
C ASN A 442 19.69 10.19 -28.11
N PRO A 443 19.01 11.15 -28.78
CA PRO A 443 19.67 12.15 -29.63
C PRO A 443 20.37 13.28 -28.85
N PHE A 444 20.10 13.45 -27.55
CA PHE A 444 20.56 14.59 -26.74
C PHE A 444 20.19 15.99 -27.30
N LYS A 445 19.16 16.05 -28.15
CA LYS A 445 18.53 17.26 -28.69
C LYS A 445 17.04 17.03 -28.89
N GLU A 446 16.26 18.11 -28.94
CA GLU A 446 14.84 18.01 -29.32
C GLU A 446 14.69 17.65 -30.81
N LEU A 447 13.66 16.84 -31.13
CA LEU A 447 13.29 16.48 -32.49
C LEU A 447 11.77 16.68 -32.67
N PRO A 448 11.29 17.21 -33.83
CA PRO A 448 9.87 17.55 -34.05
C PRO A 448 8.91 16.34 -34.19
N ILE A 449 9.42 15.12 -33.98
CA ILE A 449 8.71 13.84 -34.10
C ILE A 449 7.62 13.62 -33.04
N TYR A 450 7.64 14.36 -31.93
CA TYR A 450 6.62 14.28 -30.86
C TYR A 450 5.49 15.32 -31.00
N SER A 451 5.40 16.01 -32.13
CA SER A 451 4.36 17.01 -32.38
C SER A 451 2.95 16.40 -32.42
N ASN A 452 1.92 17.20 -32.07
CA ASN A 452 0.51 16.77 -32.17
C ASN A 452 0.14 16.29 -33.60
N LEU A 453 0.78 16.82 -34.65
CA LEU A 453 0.58 16.40 -36.03
C LEU A 453 1.12 14.97 -36.26
N VAL A 454 2.35 14.68 -35.83
CA VAL A 454 2.90 13.32 -35.92
C VAL A 454 2.11 12.35 -35.04
N SER A 455 1.65 12.78 -33.86
CA SER A 455 0.74 12.00 -33.02
C SER A 455 -0.61 11.72 -33.69
N GLN A 456 -1.04 12.46 -34.71
CA GLN A 456 -2.21 12.11 -35.52
C GLN A 456 -1.88 11.18 -36.68
N LEU A 457 -0.69 11.30 -37.29
CA LEU A 457 -0.25 10.42 -38.38
C LEU A 457 -0.16 8.94 -37.98
N TYR A 458 0.25 8.65 -36.74
CA TYR A 458 0.36 7.28 -36.24
C TYR A 458 -0.96 6.67 -35.74
N LEU A 459 -2.06 7.43 -35.61
CA LEU A 459 -3.34 6.88 -35.15
C LEU A 459 -3.85 5.81 -36.11
N SER A 460 -4.07 4.61 -35.59
CA SER A 460 -4.59 3.45 -36.30
C SER A 460 -6.03 3.15 -35.87
N ASP A 461 -6.75 2.48 -36.76
CA ASP A 461 -8.03 1.79 -36.49
C ASP A 461 -7.84 0.27 -36.33
N THR A 462 -6.63 -0.25 -36.58
CA THR A 462 -6.34 -1.69 -36.63
C THR A 462 -5.24 -2.14 -35.66
N GLY A 463 -4.40 -1.22 -35.19
CA GLY A 463 -3.23 -1.52 -34.35
C GLY A 463 -2.00 -2.03 -35.10
N ARG A 464 -2.11 -2.31 -36.40
CA ARG A 464 -0.97 -2.72 -37.23
C ARG A 464 -0.10 -1.48 -37.57
N PRO A 465 1.25 -1.62 -37.62
CA PRO A 465 2.13 -0.58 -38.15
C PRO A 465 1.73 -0.20 -39.58
N SER A 466 1.79 1.09 -39.91
CA SER A 466 1.52 1.54 -41.28
C SER A 466 2.77 1.33 -42.15
N PRO A 467 2.70 0.62 -43.30
CA PRO A 467 3.84 0.45 -44.21
C PRO A 467 4.23 1.76 -44.95
N SER A 468 3.60 2.89 -44.63
CA SER A 468 3.95 4.22 -45.10
C SER A 468 4.65 5.11 -44.06
N LEU A 469 4.87 4.61 -42.84
CA LEU A 469 5.49 5.35 -41.73
C LEU A 469 6.74 4.61 -41.20
N PRO A 470 7.79 5.34 -40.78
CA PRO A 470 8.97 4.74 -40.18
C PRO A 470 8.72 4.22 -38.75
N PRO A 471 9.66 3.48 -38.14
CA PRO A 471 9.60 3.07 -36.75
C PRO A 471 9.41 4.25 -35.80
N HIS A 472 8.46 4.12 -34.88
CA HIS A 472 8.19 5.15 -33.88
C HIS A 472 7.47 4.58 -32.66
N LEU A 473 7.76 5.14 -31.50
CA LEU A 473 7.15 4.81 -30.20
C LEU A 473 5.62 4.85 -30.23
N PHE A 474 5.05 5.76 -31.01
CA PHE A 474 3.59 5.87 -31.21
C PHE A 474 3.01 4.63 -31.90
N SER A 475 3.72 3.97 -32.82
CA SER A 475 3.26 2.71 -33.42
C SER A 475 3.16 1.58 -32.40
N CYS A 476 4.06 1.55 -31.40
CA CYS A 476 3.99 0.57 -30.30
C CYS A 476 2.86 0.90 -29.33
N ALA A 477 2.67 2.18 -28.99
CA ALA A 477 1.53 2.67 -28.21
C ALA A 477 0.18 2.26 -28.84
N GLU A 478 0.06 2.41 -30.16
CA GLU A 478 -1.11 2.02 -30.94
C GLU A 478 -1.32 0.51 -31.01
N ARG A 479 -0.26 -0.29 -31.18
CA ARG A 479 -0.32 -1.76 -31.11
C ARG A 479 -0.90 -2.22 -29.77
N ALA A 480 -0.32 -1.74 -28.66
CA ALA A 480 -0.79 -2.06 -27.31
C ALA A 480 -2.22 -1.57 -27.05
N PHE A 481 -2.59 -0.36 -27.49
CA PHE A 481 -3.95 0.15 -27.37
C PHE A 481 -4.97 -0.75 -28.07
N HIS A 482 -4.64 -1.30 -29.25
CA HIS A 482 -5.55 -2.18 -29.96
C HIS A 482 -5.62 -3.58 -29.33
N GLN A 483 -4.48 -4.18 -28.97
CA GLN A 483 -4.44 -5.47 -28.26
C GLN A 483 -5.24 -5.43 -26.95
N LEU A 484 -5.19 -4.32 -26.20
CA LEU A 484 -5.97 -4.11 -24.97
C LEU A 484 -7.47 -4.39 -25.15
N PHE A 485 -8.09 -3.86 -26.21
CA PHE A 485 -9.53 -4.02 -26.47
C PHE A 485 -9.86 -5.24 -27.34
N GLN A 486 -8.91 -5.76 -28.14
CA GLN A 486 -9.09 -6.96 -28.95
C GLN A 486 -9.00 -8.23 -28.10
N GLU A 487 -7.99 -8.32 -27.22
CA GLU A 487 -7.77 -9.48 -26.34
C GLU A 487 -8.53 -9.38 -25.00
N GLN A 488 -8.97 -8.17 -24.59
CA GLN A 488 -9.46 -7.87 -23.23
C GLN A 488 -8.41 -8.12 -22.12
N ARG A 489 -7.13 -8.11 -22.51
CA ARG A 489 -5.97 -8.40 -21.65
C ARG A 489 -5.16 -7.13 -21.38
N PRO A 490 -4.78 -6.83 -20.12
CA PRO A 490 -3.87 -5.71 -19.82
C PRO A 490 -2.55 -5.82 -20.58
N GLN A 491 -2.03 -4.67 -21.00
CA GLN A 491 -0.80 -4.56 -21.79
C GLN A 491 0.29 -3.84 -20.99
N SER A 492 1.58 -4.00 -21.34
CA SER A 492 2.67 -3.35 -20.60
C SER A 492 3.85 -2.97 -21.50
N PHE A 493 4.40 -1.77 -21.28
CA PHE A 493 5.68 -1.33 -21.83
C PHE A 493 6.77 -1.56 -20.79
N VAL A 494 7.81 -2.31 -21.14
CA VAL A 494 9.04 -2.43 -20.34
C VAL A 494 10.11 -1.56 -20.96
N LEU A 495 10.52 -0.51 -20.25
CA LEU A 495 11.54 0.44 -20.69
C LEU A 495 12.86 0.10 -19.99
N SER A 496 13.82 -0.45 -20.73
CA SER A 496 15.16 -0.82 -20.25
C SER A 496 16.27 0.02 -20.92
N GLY A 497 17.51 -0.12 -20.45
CA GLY A 497 18.69 0.63 -20.89
C GLY A 497 19.24 1.57 -19.81
N GLU A 498 20.44 2.10 -20.02
CA GLU A 498 21.28 2.82 -19.03
C GLU A 498 20.66 4.11 -18.44
N ARG A 499 21.21 4.62 -17.33
CA ARG A 499 20.84 5.95 -16.79
C ARG A 499 21.14 7.01 -17.87
N GLY A 500 20.12 7.78 -18.27
CA GLY A 500 20.23 8.77 -19.36
C GLY A 500 19.82 8.29 -20.76
N SER A 501 19.47 7.02 -20.96
CA SER A 501 19.08 6.45 -22.28
C SER A 501 17.77 6.97 -22.89
N GLY A 502 17.07 7.89 -22.23
CA GLY A 502 15.80 8.48 -22.71
C GLY A 502 14.52 7.76 -22.26
N LYS A 503 14.60 6.66 -21.48
CA LYS A 503 13.42 5.91 -20.98
C LYS A 503 12.30 6.79 -20.41
N SER A 504 12.66 7.73 -19.53
CA SER A 504 11.66 8.56 -18.84
C SER A 504 11.01 9.59 -19.76
N GLU A 505 11.65 9.96 -20.88
CA GLU A 505 11.03 10.74 -21.94
C GLU A 505 10.12 9.86 -22.81
N ALA A 506 10.57 8.66 -23.19
CA ALA A 506 9.71 7.68 -23.86
C ALA A 506 8.44 7.38 -23.04
N SER A 507 8.56 7.23 -21.71
CA SER A 507 7.43 7.10 -20.79
C SER A 507 6.43 8.26 -20.92
N LYS A 508 6.91 9.52 -20.89
CA LYS A 508 6.07 10.72 -21.09
C LYS A 508 5.37 10.71 -22.46
N GLN A 509 6.09 10.33 -23.52
CA GLN A 509 5.56 10.35 -24.89
C GLN A 509 4.55 9.23 -25.17
N ILE A 510 4.70 8.03 -24.57
CA ILE A 510 3.67 6.97 -24.59
C ILE A 510 2.38 7.50 -23.94
N VAL A 511 2.48 8.06 -22.73
CA VAL A 511 1.33 8.60 -21.98
C VAL A 511 0.64 9.70 -22.78
N ARG A 512 1.42 10.63 -23.34
CA ARG A 512 0.91 11.72 -24.17
C ARG A 512 0.14 11.20 -25.37
N HIS A 513 0.68 10.22 -26.10
CA HIS A 513 0.04 9.65 -27.27
C HIS A 513 -1.26 8.92 -26.93
N LEU A 514 -1.26 8.07 -25.90
CA LEU A 514 -2.45 7.35 -25.46
C LEU A 514 -3.55 8.30 -24.95
N ALA A 515 -3.17 9.39 -24.27
CA ALA A 515 -4.10 10.45 -23.88
C ALA A 515 -4.67 11.22 -25.09
N CYS A 516 -3.93 11.34 -26.21
CA CYS A 516 -4.40 12.06 -27.40
C CYS A 516 -5.68 11.48 -28.03
N ARG A 517 -5.98 10.18 -27.82
CA ARG A 517 -7.22 9.57 -28.30
C ARG A 517 -8.47 10.05 -27.55
N SER A 518 -8.32 10.74 -26.41
CA SER A 518 -9.43 11.10 -25.49
C SER A 518 -9.96 12.51 -25.76
N SER A 519 -10.83 12.66 -26.77
CA SER A 519 -11.24 13.96 -27.33
C SER A 519 -11.80 14.99 -26.35
N ALA A 520 -12.49 14.56 -25.28
CA ALA A 520 -13.11 15.46 -24.29
C ALA A 520 -12.31 15.61 -22.97
N SER A 521 -11.60 14.57 -22.52
CA SER A 521 -10.90 14.56 -21.22
C SER A 521 -9.41 14.89 -21.29
N ARG A 522 -8.80 14.87 -22.50
CA ARG A 522 -7.35 15.03 -22.71
C ARG A 522 -6.75 16.19 -21.91
N ALA A 523 -7.26 17.41 -22.06
CA ALA A 523 -6.64 18.60 -21.47
C ALA A 523 -6.61 18.56 -19.93
N LEU A 524 -7.63 17.95 -19.31
CA LEU A 524 -7.66 17.76 -17.86
C LEU A 524 -6.64 16.70 -17.43
N PHE A 525 -6.58 15.55 -18.12
CA PHE A 525 -5.61 14.50 -17.80
C PHE A 525 -4.15 14.92 -18.06
N GLU A 526 -3.86 15.58 -19.19
CA GLU A 526 -2.53 16.09 -19.56
C GLU A 526 -2.06 17.15 -18.53
N SER A 527 -2.97 17.96 -17.99
CA SER A 527 -2.72 18.87 -16.86
C SER A 527 -2.45 18.13 -15.55
N ARG A 528 -3.32 17.21 -15.13
CA ARG A 528 -3.14 16.41 -13.89
C ARG A 528 -1.81 15.65 -13.91
N PHE A 529 -1.48 15.01 -15.02
CA PHE A 529 -0.26 14.24 -15.18
C PHE A 529 1.01 15.13 -15.10
N LYS A 530 0.95 16.37 -15.62
CA LYS A 530 2.04 17.35 -15.47
C LYS A 530 2.33 17.71 -14.01
N HIS A 531 1.31 17.90 -13.18
CA HIS A 531 1.50 18.19 -11.75
C HIS A 531 2.14 17.02 -11.00
N VAL A 532 1.65 15.79 -11.26
CA VAL A 532 2.23 14.56 -10.68
C VAL A 532 3.69 14.36 -11.10
N LEU A 533 3.99 14.56 -12.38
CA LEU A 533 5.35 14.46 -12.90
C LEU A 533 6.29 15.47 -12.24
N CYS A 534 5.86 16.74 -12.06
CA CYS A 534 6.65 17.78 -11.38
C CYS A 534 7.06 17.36 -9.95
N ILE A 535 6.14 16.76 -9.19
CA ILE A 535 6.41 16.28 -7.82
C ILE A 535 7.33 15.05 -7.86
N LEU A 536 7.10 14.09 -8.75
CA LEU A 536 7.98 12.92 -8.92
C LEU A 536 9.40 13.30 -9.39
N GLU A 537 9.54 14.36 -10.18
CA GLU A 537 10.83 14.92 -10.61
C GLU A 537 11.54 15.62 -9.44
N ALA A 538 10.84 16.46 -8.65
CA ALA A 538 11.44 17.13 -7.50
C ALA A 538 11.94 16.16 -6.41
N PHE A 539 11.14 15.16 -6.01
CA PHE A 539 11.48 14.27 -4.88
C PHE A 539 12.18 12.97 -5.29
N GLY A 540 12.00 12.52 -6.53
CA GLY A 540 12.48 11.21 -7.00
C GLY A 540 13.69 11.26 -7.93
N HIS A 541 14.19 12.45 -8.32
CA HIS A 541 15.31 12.57 -9.26
C HIS A 541 16.50 13.32 -8.65
N ALA A 542 17.67 13.12 -9.25
CA ALA A 542 18.92 13.80 -8.93
C ALA A 542 19.73 14.08 -10.20
N LYS A 543 20.67 15.03 -10.10
CA LYS A 543 21.66 15.36 -11.12
C LYS A 543 22.84 14.38 -11.03
N THR A 544 23.28 13.88 -12.17
CA THR A 544 24.41 12.94 -12.28
C THR A 544 25.41 13.45 -13.31
N THR A 545 26.60 12.84 -13.35
CA THR A 545 27.69 13.18 -14.28
C THR A 545 27.33 13.06 -15.77
N LEU A 546 26.22 12.39 -16.11
CA LEU A 546 25.76 12.16 -17.49
C LEU A 546 24.39 12.81 -17.80
N ASN A 547 23.63 13.22 -16.78
CA ASN A 547 22.24 13.69 -16.94
C ASN A 547 21.74 14.46 -15.70
N ASP A 548 21.28 15.69 -15.90
CA ASP A 548 20.70 16.57 -14.87
C ASP A 548 19.40 16.04 -14.24
N LEU A 549 18.64 15.19 -14.95
CA LEU A 549 17.33 14.68 -14.52
C LEU A 549 17.32 13.14 -14.56
N SER A 550 17.99 12.52 -13.58
CA SER A 550 18.08 11.06 -13.47
C SER A 550 17.11 10.52 -12.42
N SER A 551 16.18 9.64 -12.83
CA SER A 551 15.27 8.96 -11.89
C SER A 551 16.07 8.08 -10.92
N CYS A 552 15.80 8.26 -9.62
CA CYS A 552 16.46 7.54 -8.52
C CYS A 552 15.49 6.54 -7.85
N PHE A 553 14.54 6.00 -8.63
CA PHE A 553 13.55 4.98 -8.26
C PHE A 553 13.02 4.29 -9.52
N ILE A 554 12.53 3.05 -9.38
CA ILE A 554 11.76 2.34 -10.41
C ILE A 554 10.32 2.86 -10.38
N LYS A 555 9.78 3.19 -11.56
CA LYS A 555 8.43 3.75 -11.73
C LYS A 555 7.57 2.82 -12.58
N TYR A 556 6.47 2.31 -12.04
CA TYR A 556 5.42 1.64 -12.82
C TYR A 556 4.18 2.53 -12.88
N LEU A 557 3.87 3.05 -14.07
CA LEU A 557 2.71 3.90 -14.34
C LEU A 557 1.63 3.08 -15.06
N GLU A 558 0.50 2.89 -14.40
CA GLU A 558 -0.69 2.27 -14.97
C GLU A 558 -1.62 3.35 -15.52
N LEU A 559 -1.96 3.27 -16.80
CA LEU A 559 -3.00 4.07 -17.45
C LEU A 559 -4.29 3.26 -17.53
N GLN A 560 -5.40 3.87 -17.11
CA GLN A 560 -6.71 3.22 -17.00
C GLN A 560 -7.68 3.75 -18.06
N PHE A 561 -8.38 2.84 -18.74
CA PHE A 561 -9.25 3.12 -19.89
C PHE A 561 -10.65 2.55 -19.69
N CYS A 562 -11.70 3.33 -19.96
CA CYS A 562 -13.07 2.82 -20.00
C CYS A 562 -13.29 1.99 -21.27
N GLU A 563 -13.66 0.70 -21.14
CA GLU A 563 -13.94 -0.22 -22.25
C GLU A 563 -14.86 0.39 -23.32
N ARG A 564 -15.97 1.02 -22.88
CA ARG A 564 -17.00 1.55 -23.78
C ARG A 564 -16.57 2.81 -24.52
N LYS A 565 -15.79 3.67 -23.86
CA LYS A 565 -15.34 4.96 -24.41
C LYS A 565 -14.00 4.86 -25.15
N LYS A 566 -13.19 3.84 -24.84
CA LYS A 566 -11.78 3.68 -25.26
C LYS A 566 -10.90 4.92 -24.97
N HIS A 567 -11.24 5.67 -23.94
CA HIS A 567 -10.55 6.88 -23.50
C HIS A 567 -9.91 6.65 -22.14
N VAL A 568 -8.83 7.39 -21.85
CA VAL A 568 -8.18 7.39 -20.54
C VAL A 568 -9.13 8.00 -19.51
N THR A 569 -9.44 7.23 -18.46
CA THR A 569 -10.26 7.64 -17.31
C THR A 569 -9.44 7.96 -16.07
N GLY A 570 -8.20 7.48 -15.98
CA GLY A 570 -7.33 7.76 -14.83
C GLY A 570 -5.95 7.14 -14.98
N ALA A 571 -5.13 7.28 -13.94
CA ALA A 571 -3.84 6.62 -13.85
C ALA A 571 -3.47 6.28 -12.40
N ARG A 572 -2.48 5.41 -12.22
CA ARG A 572 -1.88 5.08 -10.93
C ARG A 572 -0.37 4.90 -11.06
N VAL A 573 0.39 5.56 -10.20
CA VAL A 573 1.84 5.44 -10.07
C VAL A 573 2.18 4.50 -8.92
N TRP A 574 3.04 3.53 -9.20
CA TRP A 574 3.71 2.70 -8.22
C TRP A 574 5.22 2.98 -8.27
N THR A 575 5.87 2.98 -7.12
CA THR A 575 7.30 3.29 -6.99
C THR A 575 8.02 2.21 -6.19
N TYR A 576 9.13 1.71 -6.72
CA TYR A 576 9.95 0.67 -6.10
C TYR A 576 11.42 1.12 -6.05
N MET A 577 12.19 0.58 -5.10
CA MET A 577 13.64 0.80 -4.99
C MET A 577 14.06 2.28 -5.07
N LEU A 578 13.46 3.15 -4.26
CA LEU A 578 13.98 4.51 -4.06
C LEU A 578 15.43 4.43 -3.54
N GLU A 579 16.34 5.17 -4.15
CA GLU A 579 17.79 5.18 -3.85
C GLU A 579 18.08 5.89 -2.52
N ARG A 580 17.54 5.38 -1.39
CA ARG A 580 17.56 6.06 -0.08
C ARG A 580 18.96 6.43 0.41
N SER A 581 19.99 5.65 0.08
CA SER A 581 21.38 5.95 0.48
C SER A 581 21.89 7.28 -0.10
N ARG A 582 21.42 7.70 -1.29
CA ARG A 582 21.69 9.01 -1.90
C ARG A 582 21.37 10.19 -0.98
N LEU A 583 20.41 10.03 -0.07
CA LEU A 583 20.06 11.06 0.90
C LEU A 583 21.23 11.42 1.82
N VAL A 584 22.01 10.42 2.25
CA VAL A 584 23.03 10.58 3.31
C VAL A 584 24.47 10.55 2.78
N SER A 585 24.69 9.96 1.60
CA SER A 585 25.98 9.90 0.91
C SER A 585 25.75 9.92 -0.60
N GLN A 586 26.46 10.78 -1.32
CA GLN A 586 26.36 10.92 -2.77
C GLN A 586 27.61 10.37 -3.48
N PRO A 587 27.48 9.70 -4.64
CA PRO A 587 28.63 9.42 -5.49
C PRO A 587 29.31 10.72 -5.96
N VAL A 588 30.64 10.69 -6.13
CA VAL A 588 31.43 11.87 -6.51
C VAL A 588 30.92 12.46 -7.84
N GLY A 589 30.58 13.75 -7.84
CA GLY A 589 30.04 14.45 -9.01
C GLY A 589 28.54 14.23 -9.26
N GLN A 590 27.79 13.69 -8.30
CA GLN A 590 26.32 13.57 -8.35
C GLN A 590 25.66 14.32 -7.19
N SER A 591 24.39 14.70 -7.37
CA SER A 591 23.62 15.41 -6.34
C SER A 591 22.80 14.49 -5.44
N ASN A 592 22.35 15.07 -4.32
CA ASN A 592 21.20 14.59 -3.56
C ASN A 592 19.91 14.81 -4.37
N PHE A 593 18.75 14.43 -3.85
CA PHE A 593 17.46 14.66 -4.50
C PHE A 593 17.20 16.15 -4.78
N LEU A 594 16.62 16.46 -5.96
CA LEU A 594 16.49 17.84 -6.46
C LEU A 594 15.76 18.77 -5.47
N ILE A 595 14.74 18.27 -4.77
CA ILE A 595 13.93 19.02 -3.80
C ILE A 595 14.75 19.86 -2.81
N PHE A 596 15.87 19.33 -2.29
CA PHE A 596 16.70 20.08 -1.34
C PHE A 596 17.33 21.33 -1.98
N TYR A 597 17.80 21.23 -3.23
CA TYR A 597 18.33 22.36 -3.98
C TYR A 597 17.21 23.34 -4.38
N LEU A 598 16.02 22.84 -4.71
CA LEU A 598 14.84 23.68 -4.97
C LEU A 598 14.44 24.52 -3.74
N LEU A 599 14.47 23.94 -2.53
CA LEU A 599 14.25 24.69 -1.28
C LEU A 599 15.34 25.72 -1.04
N MET A 600 16.60 25.29 -1.17
CA MET A 600 17.77 26.14 -0.92
C MET A 600 17.85 27.34 -1.85
N ASP A 601 17.38 27.25 -3.09
CA ASP A 601 17.33 28.38 -4.02
C ASP A 601 16.01 29.15 -3.97
N GLY A 602 14.90 28.43 -3.84
CA GLY A 602 13.53 28.91 -4.05
C GLY A 602 12.81 29.53 -2.86
N LEU A 603 13.12 29.14 -1.63
CA LEU A 603 12.51 29.74 -0.44
C LEU A 603 13.00 31.20 -0.23
N SER A 604 12.13 32.05 0.30
CA SER A 604 12.45 33.41 0.73
C SER A 604 13.43 33.42 1.92
N ALA A 605 13.97 34.60 2.24
CA ALA A 605 14.84 34.78 3.40
C ALA A 605 14.10 34.51 4.73
N GLU A 606 12.81 34.84 4.79
CA GLU A 606 11.95 34.66 5.97
C GLU A 606 11.61 33.18 6.19
N GLU A 607 11.20 32.46 5.14
CA GLU A 607 10.99 31.00 5.18
C GLU A 607 12.28 30.25 5.57
N LYS A 608 13.43 30.65 5.01
CA LYS A 608 14.73 30.06 5.35
C LYS A 608 15.13 30.32 6.80
N TYR A 609 14.86 31.51 7.32
CA TYR A 609 15.12 31.84 8.71
C TYR A 609 14.26 30.99 9.65
N GLY A 610 12.94 30.87 9.40
CA GLY A 610 12.05 30.01 10.19
C GLY A 610 12.42 28.53 10.16
N LEU A 611 12.90 28.03 9.00
CA LEU A 611 13.40 26.66 8.85
C LEU A 611 14.88 26.48 9.25
N HIS A 612 15.52 27.53 9.77
CA HIS A 612 16.94 27.58 10.15
C HIS A 612 17.91 27.18 9.03
N LEU A 613 17.49 27.25 7.76
CA LEU A 613 18.25 26.78 6.61
C LEU A 613 19.42 27.71 6.28
N HIS A 614 20.63 27.13 6.23
CA HIS A 614 21.87 27.82 5.89
C HIS A 614 22.34 27.45 4.49
N HIS A 615 23.35 28.17 3.97
CA HIS A 615 23.92 27.90 2.64
C HIS A 615 24.23 26.40 2.40
N VAL A 616 24.06 25.93 1.16
CA VAL A 616 24.08 24.49 0.79
C VAL A 616 25.25 23.70 1.41
N GLY A 617 26.46 24.28 1.45
CA GLY A 617 27.67 23.64 2.00
C GLY A 617 27.73 23.50 3.53
N ALA A 618 26.77 24.06 4.28
CA ALA A 618 26.63 23.89 5.72
C ALA A 618 26.22 22.45 6.08
N HIS A 619 25.19 21.94 5.41
CA HIS A 619 24.50 20.69 5.73
C HIS A 619 25.25 19.45 5.25
N ARG A 620 25.52 18.48 6.13
CA ARG A 620 26.26 17.23 5.86
C ARG A 620 25.79 16.55 4.58
N TYR A 621 24.48 16.38 4.44
CA TYR A 621 23.82 15.67 3.33
C TYR A 621 23.86 16.41 1.98
N LEU A 622 24.32 17.67 1.92
CA LEU A 622 24.46 18.45 0.68
C LEU A 622 25.92 18.85 0.39
N LYS A 623 26.84 18.57 1.32
CA LYS A 623 28.22 19.05 1.29
C LYS A 623 29.08 18.40 0.21
N GLN A 624 28.80 17.15 -0.16
CA GLN A 624 29.62 16.41 -1.14
C GLN A 624 29.48 16.95 -2.58
N THR A 625 28.45 17.74 -2.88
CA THR A 625 28.28 18.38 -4.21
C THR A 625 29.17 19.60 -4.47
N THR A 626 29.96 20.10 -3.51
CA THR A 626 30.71 21.36 -3.69
C THR A 626 31.99 21.22 -4.50
N ARG A 627 31.88 20.96 -5.81
CA ARG A 627 32.98 21.12 -6.77
C ARG A 627 32.55 21.62 -8.16
N GLU A 628 31.68 22.62 -8.21
CA GLU A 628 31.61 23.60 -9.30
C GLU A 628 30.81 24.82 -8.83
N GLU A 629 31.06 26.00 -9.42
CA GLU A 629 30.30 27.21 -9.12
C GLU A 629 28.95 27.14 -9.83
N VAL A 630 27.89 26.78 -9.09
CA VAL A 630 26.52 26.69 -9.61
C VAL A 630 26.13 28.02 -10.25
N SER A 631 25.67 27.97 -11.50
CA SER A 631 25.46 29.18 -12.27
C SER A 631 24.28 30.01 -11.74
N ALA A 632 24.35 31.34 -11.85
CA ALA A 632 23.23 32.21 -11.50
C ALA A 632 21.94 31.90 -12.29
N ALA A 633 22.06 31.29 -13.47
CA ALA A 633 20.94 30.81 -14.27
C ALA A 633 20.31 29.52 -13.68
N GLU A 634 21.12 28.59 -13.18
CA GLU A 634 20.64 27.37 -12.52
C GLU A 634 19.91 27.68 -11.20
N HIS A 635 20.45 28.60 -10.40
CA HIS A 635 19.76 29.14 -9.22
C HIS A 635 18.43 29.84 -9.55
N ALA A 636 18.36 30.57 -10.67
CA ALA A 636 17.11 31.19 -11.14
C ALA A 636 16.10 30.12 -11.60
N GLN A 637 16.54 29.09 -12.30
CA GLN A 637 15.69 27.98 -12.74
C GLN A 637 15.16 27.16 -11.55
N ASN A 638 15.95 26.97 -10.50
CA ASN A 638 15.52 26.27 -9.28
C ASN A 638 14.44 27.05 -8.51
N ARG A 639 14.50 28.39 -8.52
CA ARG A 639 13.42 29.25 -7.99
C ARG A 639 12.11 29.06 -8.75
N GLU A 640 12.17 29.08 -10.08
CA GLU A 640 10.99 28.83 -10.93
C GLU A 640 10.40 27.42 -10.69
N LYS A 641 11.26 26.40 -10.67
CA LYS A 641 10.86 25.01 -10.35
C LYS A 641 10.19 24.90 -8.97
N LEU A 642 10.66 25.58 -7.93
CA LEU A 642 9.99 25.56 -6.62
C LEU A 642 8.60 26.25 -6.68
N VAL A 643 8.46 27.36 -7.40
CA VAL A 643 7.14 28.01 -7.59
C VAL A 643 6.17 27.08 -8.30
N VAL A 644 6.60 26.41 -9.38
CA VAL A 644 5.78 25.41 -10.08
C VAL A 644 5.47 24.20 -9.19
N LEU A 645 6.39 23.79 -8.30
CA LEU A 645 6.14 22.70 -7.34
C LEU A 645 5.12 23.11 -6.27
N LYS A 646 5.21 24.31 -5.69
CA LYS A 646 4.19 24.83 -4.75
C LYS A 646 2.80 24.86 -5.39
N GLN A 647 2.72 25.29 -6.66
CA GLN A 647 1.48 25.27 -7.44
C GLN A 647 0.98 23.82 -7.67
N ALA A 648 1.86 22.89 -8.06
CA ALA A 648 1.49 21.50 -8.29
C ALA A 648 0.96 20.82 -7.01
N LEU A 649 1.61 21.02 -5.86
CA LEU A 649 1.15 20.51 -4.57
C LEU A 649 -0.24 21.06 -4.21
N SER A 650 -0.44 22.38 -4.36
CA SER A 650 -1.73 23.03 -4.08
C SER A 650 -2.86 22.49 -4.98
N VAL A 651 -2.58 22.30 -6.28
CA VAL A 651 -3.57 21.76 -7.24
C VAL A 651 -3.82 20.25 -7.03
N VAL A 652 -2.86 19.51 -6.46
CA VAL A 652 -3.03 18.09 -6.06
C VAL A 652 -3.87 17.96 -4.78
N GLY A 653 -3.93 19.00 -3.93
CA GLY A 653 -4.83 19.07 -2.78
C GLY A 653 -4.21 19.63 -1.49
N PHE A 654 -2.91 19.96 -1.46
CA PHE A 654 -2.24 20.45 -0.26
C PHE A 654 -2.63 21.90 0.06
N SER A 655 -3.03 22.16 1.30
CA SER A 655 -3.16 23.53 1.83
C SER A 655 -1.78 24.16 2.10
N THR A 656 -1.73 25.49 2.22
CA THR A 656 -0.51 26.23 2.56
C THR A 656 0.24 25.69 3.79
N PRO A 657 -0.41 25.48 4.96
CA PRO A 657 0.30 24.93 6.13
C PRO A 657 0.77 23.48 5.94
N GLU A 658 0.12 22.67 5.10
CA GLU A 658 0.63 21.32 4.77
C GLU A 658 1.89 21.39 3.88
N VAL A 659 1.96 22.36 2.97
CA VAL A 659 3.17 22.63 2.18
C VAL A 659 4.31 23.16 3.07
N GLU A 660 4.00 24.02 4.04
CA GLU A 660 4.97 24.52 5.04
C GLU A 660 5.47 23.39 5.96
N ASN A 661 4.57 22.54 6.47
CA ASN A 661 4.92 21.34 7.26
C ASN A 661 5.77 20.36 6.44
N LEU A 662 5.47 20.17 5.15
CA LEU A 662 6.28 19.34 4.26
C LEU A 662 7.71 19.90 4.11
N PHE A 663 7.88 21.23 4.05
CA PHE A 663 9.20 21.86 4.03
C PHE A 663 9.90 21.80 5.40
N ALA A 664 9.14 21.85 6.50
CA ALA A 664 9.66 21.63 7.85
C ALA A 664 10.23 20.21 8.02
N ILE A 665 9.55 19.18 7.53
CA ILE A 665 10.06 17.79 7.53
C ILE A 665 11.34 17.68 6.70
N LEU A 666 11.41 18.30 5.52
CA LEU A 666 12.60 18.28 4.66
C LEU A 666 13.78 19.03 5.29
N ALA A 667 13.55 20.18 5.93
CA ALA A 667 14.57 20.91 6.67
C ALA A 667 15.03 20.14 7.92
N ALA A 668 14.11 19.51 8.66
CA ALA A 668 14.42 18.63 9.77
C ALA A 668 15.28 17.43 9.33
N ILE A 669 15.05 16.86 8.15
CA ILE A 669 15.89 15.79 7.56
C ILE A 669 17.33 16.29 7.30
N LEU A 670 17.53 17.54 6.86
CA LEU A 670 18.86 18.12 6.69
C LEU A 670 19.56 18.33 8.05
N HIS A 671 18.90 19.04 8.97
CA HIS A 671 19.44 19.32 10.32
C HIS A 671 19.70 18.04 11.12
N LEU A 672 18.84 17.02 10.98
CA LEU A 672 19.04 15.69 11.55
C LEU A 672 20.38 15.10 11.12
N GLY A 673 20.80 15.29 9.86
CA GLY A 673 22.10 14.84 9.37
C GLY A 673 23.31 15.61 9.93
N ASP A 674 23.10 16.82 10.43
CA ASP A 674 24.14 17.64 11.06
C ASP A 674 24.38 17.29 12.54
N ILE A 675 23.46 16.55 13.18
CA ILE A 675 23.63 16.02 14.54
C ILE A 675 24.87 15.11 14.60
N ARG A 676 25.75 15.40 15.56
CA ARG A 676 26.99 14.66 15.82
C ARG A 676 26.93 13.96 17.16
N PHE A 677 27.73 12.90 17.27
CA PHE A 677 27.88 12.12 18.49
C PHE A 677 29.33 12.09 18.94
N THR A 678 29.54 12.03 20.25
CA THR A 678 30.84 12.00 20.93
C THR A 678 30.82 10.96 22.04
N ALA A 679 31.97 10.34 22.31
CA ALA A 679 32.16 9.50 23.49
C ALA A 679 32.75 10.32 24.64
N LEU A 680 32.29 10.07 25.88
CA LEU A 680 32.70 10.82 27.08
C LEU A 680 33.70 10.08 27.98
N THR A 681 33.91 8.78 27.78
CA THR A 681 34.81 7.91 28.57
C THR A 681 35.30 6.72 27.73
N ASP A 682 36.24 5.92 28.26
CA ASP A 682 36.81 4.69 27.67
C ASP A 682 35.80 3.57 27.35
N GLY A 683 34.49 3.80 27.49
CA GLY A 683 33.43 2.83 27.26
C GLY A 683 32.65 3.02 25.95
N ASP A 684 33.23 3.72 24.97
CA ASP A 684 32.75 3.98 23.59
C ASP A 684 31.31 4.50 23.40
N SER A 685 30.60 4.79 24.49
CA SER A 685 29.17 5.12 24.50
C SER A 685 28.91 6.49 23.88
N ALA A 686 27.98 6.55 22.92
CA ALA A 686 27.58 7.75 22.22
C ALA A 686 26.73 8.69 23.08
N PHE A 687 27.00 9.98 22.97
CA PHE A 687 26.19 11.09 23.47
C PHE A 687 26.05 12.13 22.37
N VAL A 688 24.90 12.81 22.30
CA VAL A 688 24.68 13.93 21.37
C VAL A 688 25.62 15.08 21.71
N SER A 689 26.36 15.59 20.73
CA SER A 689 27.37 16.63 20.93
C SER A 689 26.82 18.07 20.91
N ASP A 690 25.66 18.27 20.27
CA ASP A 690 24.98 19.56 20.14
C ASP A 690 23.51 19.39 20.52
N LEU A 691 23.17 19.81 21.74
CA LEU A 691 21.82 19.70 22.28
C LEU A 691 20.89 20.77 21.70
N GLN A 692 21.41 21.93 21.29
CA GLN A 692 20.59 23.00 20.71
C GLN A 692 20.11 22.62 19.30
N LEU A 693 20.97 22.01 18.49
CA LEU A 693 20.58 21.45 17.19
C LEU A 693 19.58 20.29 17.35
N LEU A 694 19.76 19.46 18.37
CA LEU A 694 18.81 18.39 18.70
C LEU A 694 17.44 18.94 19.11
N GLU A 695 17.38 19.93 19.99
CA GLU A 695 16.14 20.62 20.39
C GLU A 695 15.44 21.23 19.17
N GLN A 696 16.19 21.86 18.26
CA GLN A 696 15.67 22.40 17.01
C GLN A 696 15.07 21.29 16.11
N VAL A 697 15.77 20.18 15.90
CA VAL A 697 15.28 19.03 15.12
C VAL A 697 14.05 18.39 15.78
N ALA A 698 14.07 18.22 17.10
CA ALA A 698 12.96 17.66 17.86
C ALA A 698 11.70 18.55 17.77
N GLY A 699 11.85 19.88 17.89
CA GLY A 699 10.77 20.84 17.70
C GLY A 699 10.19 20.84 16.29
N MET A 700 11.05 20.74 15.25
CA MET A 700 10.60 20.65 13.85
C MET A 700 9.91 19.31 13.52
N LEU A 701 10.24 18.23 14.24
CA LEU A 701 9.57 16.93 14.13
C LEU A 701 8.39 16.77 15.11
N GLN A 702 8.17 17.73 16.01
CA GLN A 702 7.16 17.72 17.07
C GLN A 702 7.29 16.52 18.03
N VAL A 703 8.53 16.21 18.46
CA VAL A 703 8.85 15.14 19.42
C VAL A 703 9.67 15.67 20.60
N SER A 704 9.75 14.91 21.70
CA SER A 704 10.63 15.25 22.83
C SER A 704 12.11 15.13 22.44
N ALA A 705 12.91 16.14 22.77
CA ALA A 705 14.35 16.15 22.53
C ALA A 705 15.09 15.07 23.33
N ASP A 706 14.72 14.86 24.60
CA ASP A 706 15.29 13.82 25.45
C ASP A 706 14.96 12.41 24.94
N GLU A 707 13.72 12.19 24.49
CA GLU A 707 13.32 10.92 23.90
C GLU A 707 14.05 10.66 22.57
N LEU A 708 14.21 11.69 21.73
CA LEU A 708 14.96 11.61 20.47
C LEU A 708 16.45 11.34 20.71
N ALA A 709 17.08 11.99 21.69
CA ALA A 709 18.45 11.69 22.12
C ALA A 709 18.57 10.23 22.57
N SER A 710 17.64 9.78 23.42
CA SER A 710 17.61 8.42 23.94
C SER A 710 17.45 7.39 22.82
N ALA A 711 16.53 7.61 21.88
CA ALA A 711 16.28 6.70 20.76
C ALA A 711 17.41 6.66 19.72
N LEU A 712 18.19 7.74 19.56
CA LEU A 712 19.37 7.77 18.70
C LEU A 712 20.62 7.16 19.39
N THR A 713 20.71 7.23 20.72
CA THR A 713 21.90 6.78 21.48
C THR A 713 21.71 5.49 22.28
N THR A 714 20.50 4.91 22.30
CA THR A 714 20.19 3.66 23.02
C THR A 714 19.24 2.74 22.28
N ASP A 715 19.42 1.43 22.50
CA ASP A 715 18.46 0.39 22.17
C ASP A 715 17.86 -0.18 23.46
N VAL A 716 16.60 -0.60 23.40
CA VAL A 716 15.85 -1.15 24.53
C VAL A 716 15.27 -2.50 24.12
N GLN A 717 15.66 -3.54 24.84
CA GLN A 717 15.25 -4.92 24.56
C GLN A 717 14.60 -5.54 25.79
N TYR A 718 13.41 -6.13 25.60
CA TYR A 718 12.71 -6.87 26.65
C TYR A 718 13.15 -8.34 26.62
N PHE A 719 13.80 -8.81 27.68
CA PHE A 719 14.27 -10.20 27.78
C PHE A 719 13.67 -10.87 29.02
N LYS A 720 12.77 -11.84 28.81
CA LYS A 720 12.07 -12.59 29.88
C LYS A 720 11.29 -11.73 30.89
N GLY A 721 10.95 -10.50 30.53
CA GLY A 721 10.27 -9.52 31.39
C GLY A 721 11.16 -8.38 31.85
N ASP A 722 12.48 -8.56 31.86
CA ASP A 722 13.44 -7.51 32.22
C ASP A 722 13.68 -6.55 31.04
N LEU A 723 13.76 -5.25 31.33
CA LEU A 723 14.12 -4.21 30.36
C LEU A 723 15.64 -4.01 30.35
N ILE A 724 16.28 -4.38 29.24
CA ILE A 724 17.72 -4.19 29.01
C ILE A 724 17.90 -2.95 28.12
N LEU A 725 18.38 -1.86 28.72
CA LEU A 725 18.82 -0.67 27.99
C LEU A 725 20.32 -0.79 27.66
N ARG A 726 20.66 -0.67 26.37
CA ARG A 726 22.05 -0.69 25.87
C ARG A 726 22.38 0.62 25.17
N ARG A 727 23.53 1.22 25.50
CA ARG A 727 24.02 2.40 24.77
C ARG A 727 24.68 2.01 23.44
N HIS A 728 24.43 2.83 22.43
CA HIS A 728 25.09 2.76 21.13
C HIS A 728 26.54 3.24 21.22
N THR A 729 27.40 2.75 20.33
CA THR A 729 28.68 3.40 20.04
C THR A 729 28.47 4.55 19.06
N VAL A 730 29.45 5.47 18.94
CA VAL A 730 29.34 6.62 18.01
C VAL A 730 28.98 6.18 16.58
N PRO A 731 29.61 5.16 15.96
CA PRO A 731 29.20 4.66 14.64
C PRO A 731 27.76 4.12 14.57
N MET A 732 27.25 3.49 15.64
CA MET A 732 25.86 3.02 15.69
C MET A 732 24.88 4.18 15.78
N ALA A 733 25.21 5.25 16.50
CA ALA A 733 24.39 6.46 16.57
C ALA A 733 24.40 7.24 15.24
N ASP A 734 25.56 7.36 14.57
CA ASP A 734 25.67 7.85 13.18
C ASP A 734 24.75 7.04 12.25
N PHE A 735 24.77 5.71 12.34
CA PHE A 735 23.92 4.82 11.53
C PHE A 735 22.42 5.03 11.79
N TYR A 736 21.98 5.08 13.06
CA TYR A 736 20.56 5.24 13.39
C TYR A 736 20.00 6.64 13.04
N ARG A 737 20.81 7.69 13.13
CA ARG A 737 20.48 9.03 12.61
C ARG A 737 20.25 8.99 11.10
N ASP A 738 21.16 8.36 10.36
CA ASP A 738 21.07 8.23 8.90
C ASP A 738 19.89 7.33 8.48
N LEU A 739 19.57 6.29 9.26
CA LEU A 739 18.41 5.43 9.04
C LEU A 739 17.08 6.16 9.32
N LEU A 740 17.02 7.00 10.36
CA LEU A 740 15.88 7.87 10.63
C LEU A 740 15.64 8.86 9.48
N ALA A 741 16.70 9.53 8.99
CA ALA A 741 16.61 10.43 7.85
C ALA A 741 16.08 9.74 6.59
N LYS A 742 16.62 8.57 6.24
CA LYS A 742 16.16 7.73 5.11
C LYS A 742 14.69 7.33 5.27
N SER A 743 14.29 6.97 6.48
CA SER A 743 12.92 6.51 6.80
C SER A 743 11.91 7.65 6.68
N LEU A 744 12.21 8.84 7.22
CA LEU A 744 11.38 10.03 7.10
C LEU A 744 11.22 10.43 5.63
N TYR A 745 12.32 10.50 4.86
CA TYR A 745 12.28 10.86 3.45
C TYR A 745 11.48 9.85 2.60
N SER A 746 11.70 8.54 2.83
CA SER A 746 10.97 7.51 2.07
C SER A 746 9.48 7.46 2.43
N ARG A 747 9.10 7.71 3.69
CA ARG A 747 7.68 7.79 4.09
C ARG A 747 7.01 9.03 3.49
N LEU A 748 7.70 10.18 3.47
CA LEU A 748 7.21 11.39 2.82
C LEU A 748 7.01 11.19 1.31
N PHE A 749 7.95 10.51 0.64
CA PHE A 749 7.82 10.18 -0.78
C PHE A 749 6.64 9.22 -1.04
N SER A 750 6.47 8.16 -0.24
CA SER A 750 5.32 7.25 -0.36
C SER A 750 3.97 7.94 -0.07
N PHE A 751 3.93 8.87 0.89
CA PHE A 751 2.76 9.70 1.16
C PHE A 751 2.40 10.56 -0.06
N LEU A 752 3.37 11.28 -0.64
CA LEU A 752 3.18 12.05 -1.87
C LEU A 752 2.67 11.20 -3.03
N VAL A 753 3.24 10.00 -3.24
CA VAL A 753 2.79 9.04 -4.27
C VAL A 753 1.33 8.63 -4.04
N ASN A 754 0.92 8.39 -2.80
CA ASN A 754 -0.47 8.05 -2.48
C ASN A 754 -1.44 9.22 -2.73
N THR A 755 -1.10 10.45 -2.32
CA THR A 755 -1.93 11.63 -2.59
C THR A 755 -2.05 11.91 -4.10
N MET A 756 -0.95 11.76 -4.85
CA MET A 756 -0.96 11.84 -6.32
C MET A 756 -1.82 10.74 -6.97
N ASN A 757 -1.86 9.53 -6.39
CA ASN A 757 -2.72 8.44 -6.84
C ASN A 757 -4.21 8.71 -6.61
N CYS A 758 -4.59 9.42 -5.55
CA CYS A 758 -5.96 9.89 -5.36
C CYS A 758 -6.33 10.95 -6.41
N TYR A 759 -5.42 11.90 -6.68
CA TYR A 759 -5.60 12.98 -7.65
C TYR A 759 -5.69 12.49 -9.11
N LEU A 760 -5.04 11.38 -9.48
CA LEU A 760 -5.11 10.80 -10.84
C LEU A 760 -6.38 9.98 -11.13
N GLN A 761 -7.25 9.74 -10.14
CA GLN A 761 -8.50 9.01 -10.35
C GLN A 761 -9.63 9.94 -10.85
N SER A 762 -10.53 9.38 -11.68
CA SER A 762 -11.77 10.07 -12.07
C SER A 762 -12.89 9.80 -11.07
N GLN A 763 -13.62 10.86 -10.74
CA GLN A 763 -14.79 10.81 -9.85
C GLN A 763 -16.12 10.66 -10.61
N GLU A 764 -16.11 10.64 -11.96
CA GLU A 764 -17.31 10.84 -12.79
C GLU A 764 -17.88 9.59 -13.48
N GLU A 765 -17.19 8.44 -13.47
CA GLU A 765 -17.68 7.22 -14.13
C GLU A 765 -18.50 6.34 -13.17
N PRO A 766 -19.69 5.84 -13.56
CA PRO A 766 -20.48 4.94 -12.72
C PRO A 766 -19.76 3.59 -12.53
N ARG A 767 -19.95 3.00 -11.35
CA ARG A 767 -19.28 1.79 -10.79
C ARG A 767 -19.56 0.46 -11.54
N SER A 768 -19.90 0.51 -12.83
CA SER A 768 -20.27 -0.61 -13.69
C SER A 768 -19.55 -0.64 -15.06
N ALA A 769 -18.61 0.27 -15.30
CA ALA A 769 -17.73 0.23 -16.48
C ALA A 769 -16.54 -0.73 -16.27
N GLN A 770 -16.21 -1.54 -17.27
CA GLN A 770 -14.99 -2.35 -17.27
C GLN A 770 -13.79 -1.45 -17.58
N ILE A 771 -12.86 -1.33 -16.63
CA ILE A 771 -11.67 -0.46 -16.74
C ILE A 771 -10.47 -1.30 -17.18
N LEU A 772 -10.02 -1.16 -18.43
CA LEU A 772 -8.85 -1.85 -19.00
C LEU A 772 -7.56 -1.04 -18.78
N ASN A 773 -6.41 -1.71 -18.62
CA ASN A 773 -5.17 -1.07 -18.13
C ASN A 773 -3.98 -1.27 -19.08
N ILE A 774 -3.19 -0.21 -19.30
CA ILE A 774 -1.85 -0.28 -19.93
C ILE A 774 -0.80 0.17 -18.92
N GLY A 775 0.14 -0.72 -18.59
CA GLY A 775 1.29 -0.43 -17.75
C GLY A 775 2.48 0.16 -18.51
N ILE A 776 3.28 0.98 -17.84
CA ILE A 776 4.56 1.52 -18.33
C ILE A 776 5.57 1.40 -17.19
N LEU A 777 6.49 0.43 -17.31
CA LEU A 777 7.53 0.11 -16.35
C LEU A 777 8.86 0.76 -16.78
N ASP A 778 9.29 1.78 -16.05
CA ASP A 778 10.56 2.49 -16.20
C ASP A 778 11.50 2.03 -15.07
N ILE A 779 12.37 1.06 -15.37
CA ILE A 779 13.36 0.48 -14.43
C ILE A 779 14.66 1.27 -14.42
N PHE A 780 15.49 1.05 -13.39
CA PHE A 780 16.91 1.38 -13.48
C PHE A 780 17.56 0.62 -14.64
N GLY A 781 18.50 1.26 -15.32
CA GLY A 781 19.41 0.55 -16.22
C GLY A 781 20.38 -0.33 -15.44
N PHE A 782 21.09 -1.20 -16.16
CA PHE A 782 22.26 -1.89 -15.63
C PHE A 782 23.34 -0.88 -15.21
N GLU A 783 24.08 -1.16 -14.13
CA GLU A 783 25.08 -0.26 -13.54
C GLU A 783 26.45 -0.96 -13.41
N GLU A 784 27.48 -0.38 -14.03
CA GLU A 784 28.87 -0.75 -13.79
C GLU A 784 29.68 0.50 -13.43
N PHE A 785 30.21 0.53 -12.21
CA PHE A 785 31.10 1.57 -11.70
C PHE A 785 32.46 0.98 -11.30
N GLN A 786 33.44 1.86 -11.06
CA GLN A 786 34.78 1.49 -10.56
C GLN A 786 34.74 0.77 -9.20
N LYS A 787 33.66 0.96 -8.44
CA LYS A 787 33.33 0.25 -7.21
C LYS A 787 31.82 0.05 -7.18
N ASN A 788 31.36 -1.19 -7.13
CA ASN A 788 29.94 -1.53 -7.06
C ASN A 788 29.63 -2.05 -5.66
N GLU A 789 28.58 -1.52 -5.04
CA GLU A 789 28.17 -1.90 -3.68
C GLU A 789 26.80 -2.61 -3.72
N PHE A 790 26.20 -2.84 -2.54
CA PHE A 790 24.91 -3.52 -2.40
C PHE A 790 23.78 -2.91 -3.25
N GLU A 791 23.76 -1.59 -3.45
CA GLU A 791 22.78 -0.91 -4.29
C GLU A 791 22.89 -1.32 -5.76
N GLN A 792 24.11 -1.35 -6.33
CA GLN A 792 24.35 -1.82 -7.69
C GLN A 792 23.98 -3.30 -7.82
N LEU A 793 24.28 -4.12 -6.80
CA LEU A 793 23.91 -5.53 -6.80
C LEU A 793 22.39 -5.70 -6.90
N CYS A 794 21.61 -4.93 -6.13
CA CYS A 794 20.14 -4.95 -6.19
C CYS A 794 19.59 -4.45 -7.54
N VAL A 795 20.16 -3.37 -8.10
CA VAL A 795 19.81 -2.84 -9.43
C VAL A 795 20.08 -3.87 -10.54
N ASN A 796 21.26 -4.49 -10.51
CA ASN A 796 21.67 -5.45 -11.53
C ASN A 796 20.93 -6.79 -11.37
N MET A 797 20.61 -7.23 -10.16
CA MET A 797 19.71 -8.39 -9.93
C MET A 797 18.30 -8.14 -10.44
N THR A 798 17.79 -6.92 -10.33
CA THR A 798 16.49 -6.55 -10.92
C THR A 798 16.56 -6.56 -12.44
N ASN A 799 17.63 -6.03 -13.04
CA ASN A 799 17.85 -6.11 -14.48
C ASN A 799 18.01 -7.56 -14.97
N GLU A 800 18.73 -8.41 -14.24
CA GLU A 800 18.89 -9.84 -14.56
C GLU A 800 17.55 -10.59 -14.53
N LYS A 801 16.70 -10.34 -13.51
CA LYS A 801 15.35 -10.92 -13.44
C LYS A 801 14.41 -10.39 -14.54
N MET A 802 14.50 -9.11 -14.87
CA MET A 802 13.73 -8.53 -15.98
C MET A 802 14.20 -9.06 -17.34
N HIS A 803 15.51 -9.27 -17.52
CA HIS A 803 16.08 -9.85 -18.73
C HIS A 803 15.67 -11.33 -18.89
N GLN A 804 15.72 -12.13 -17.83
CA GLN A 804 15.17 -13.49 -17.83
C GLN A 804 13.71 -13.49 -18.31
N TYR A 805 12.85 -12.70 -17.66
CA TYR A 805 11.42 -12.66 -17.97
C TYR A 805 11.12 -12.21 -19.40
N VAL A 806 11.79 -11.16 -19.89
CA VAL A 806 11.60 -10.67 -21.27
C VAL A 806 12.06 -11.70 -22.30
N THR A 807 13.21 -12.34 -22.09
CA THR A 807 13.74 -13.38 -22.99
C THR A 807 12.85 -14.62 -23.01
N GLU A 808 12.37 -15.08 -21.85
CA GLU A 808 11.43 -16.21 -21.74
C GLU A 808 10.09 -15.92 -22.44
N VAL A 809 9.52 -14.73 -22.25
CA VAL A 809 8.24 -14.34 -22.88
C VAL A 809 8.39 -14.19 -24.40
N LEU A 810 9.45 -13.54 -24.89
CA LEU A 810 9.68 -13.38 -26.33
C LEU A 810 9.91 -14.73 -27.02
N PHE A 811 10.78 -15.59 -26.47
CA PHE A 811 11.04 -16.90 -27.08
C PHE A 811 9.81 -17.82 -27.04
N LEU A 812 9.02 -17.79 -25.95
CA LEU A 812 7.77 -18.55 -25.87
C LEU A 812 6.72 -18.03 -26.87
N HIS A 813 6.68 -16.73 -27.15
CA HIS A 813 5.80 -16.15 -28.16
C HIS A 813 6.19 -16.62 -29.58
N GLU A 814 7.47 -16.47 -29.94
CA GLU A 814 8.04 -16.90 -31.23
C GLU A 814 7.81 -18.40 -31.49
N GLN A 815 8.05 -19.24 -30.47
CA GLN A 815 7.76 -20.68 -30.54
C GLN A 815 6.27 -20.96 -30.73
N THR A 816 5.40 -20.19 -30.09
CA THR A 816 3.95 -20.34 -30.20
C THR A 816 3.42 -19.91 -31.57
N GLU A 817 4.04 -18.91 -32.22
CA GLU A 817 3.69 -18.47 -33.57
C GLU A 817 4.22 -19.44 -34.64
N CYS A 818 5.48 -19.88 -34.54
CA CYS A 818 6.03 -20.93 -35.41
C CYS A 818 5.18 -22.21 -35.41
N VAL A 819 4.70 -22.64 -34.24
CA VAL A 819 3.81 -23.82 -34.11
C VAL A 819 2.42 -23.58 -34.71
N GLN A 820 1.90 -22.35 -34.70
CA GLN A 820 0.62 -22.02 -35.33
C GLN A 820 0.71 -21.98 -36.86
N GLU A 821 1.78 -21.43 -37.41
CA GLU A 821 2.04 -21.39 -38.87
C GLU A 821 2.61 -22.73 -39.40
N GLY A 822 2.88 -23.71 -38.53
CA GLY A 822 3.37 -25.04 -38.91
C GLY A 822 4.86 -25.08 -39.30
N VAL A 823 5.64 -24.08 -38.86
CA VAL A 823 7.08 -23.96 -39.11
C VAL A 823 7.87 -24.70 -38.03
N ALA A 824 8.81 -25.54 -38.45
CA ALA A 824 9.69 -26.28 -37.53
C ALA A 824 10.90 -25.41 -37.11
N MET A 825 11.02 -25.13 -35.81
CA MET A 825 12.24 -24.53 -35.24
C MET A 825 13.39 -25.55 -35.21
N GLU A 826 14.54 -25.21 -35.79
CA GLU A 826 15.77 -26.04 -35.68
C GLU A 826 16.51 -25.83 -34.35
N THR A 827 16.35 -24.66 -33.71
CA THR A 827 17.04 -24.27 -32.47
C THR A 827 16.10 -24.23 -31.27
N THR A 828 16.06 -25.32 -30.50
CA THR A 828 15.36 -25.33 -29.19
C THR A 828 16.17 -24.60 -28.12
N TYR A 829 15.98 -23.28 -28.00
CA TYR A 829 16.47 -22.53 -26.84
C TYR A 829 15.95 -23.17 -25.55
N SER A 830 16.86 -23.39 -24.60
CA SER A 830 16.60 -24.12 -23.36
C SER A 830 16.76 -23.16 -22.17
N PRO A 831 15.67 -22.62 -21.59
CA PRO A 831 15.74 -21.56 -20.58
C PRO A 831 16.59 -21.89 -19.34
N GLY A 832 16.68 -23.18 -18.97
CA GLY A 832 17.37 -23.65 -17.77
C GLY A 832 18.90 -23.49 -17.74
N ASN A 833 19.55 -23.02 -18.81
CA ASN A 833 21.02 -22.91 -18.87
C ASN A 833 21.58 -21.57 -18.33
N GLN A 834 20.73 -20.57 -18.04
CA GLN A 834 21.16 -19.23 -17.59
C GLN A 834 20.69 -18.85 -16.18
N THR A 835 19.93 -19.70 -15.48
CA THR A 835 19.43 -19.40 -14.13
C THR A 835 20.54 -19.27 -13.07
N GLY A 836 21.73 -19.80 -13.33
CA GLY A 836 22.81 -19.98 -12.35
C GLY A 836 23.37 -18.73 -11.66
N VAL A 837 23.10 -17.51 -12.16
CA VAL A 837 23.30 -16.26 -11.42
C VAL A 837 22.16 -16.05 -10.43
N LEU A 838 20.93 -16.13 -10.92
CA LEU A 838 19.71 -15.85 -10.18
C LEU A 838 19.47 -16.91 -9.08
N ASP A 839 19.85 -18.15 -9.31
CA ASP A 839 19.80 -19.21 -8.31
C ASP A 839 20.76 -18.90 -7.13
N PHE A 840 22.00 -18.46 -7.42
CA PHE A 840 22.97 -18.06 -6.39
C PHE A 840 22.44 -16.95 -5.47
N PHE A 841 21.65 -16.02 -5.99
CA PHE A 841 21.09 -14.92 -5.19
C PHE A 841 19.74 -15.24 -4.54
N PHE A 842 18.82 -15.90 -5.25
CA PHE A 842 17.41 -16.02 -4.86
C PHE A 842 16.97 -17.43 -4.40
N GLN A 843 17.79 -18.48 -4.54
CA GLN A 843 17.44 -19.82 -4.05
C GLN A 843 17.22 -19.81 -2.53
N LYS A 844 16.04 -20.20 -2.04
CA LYS A 844 15.80 -20.34 -0.60
C LYS A 844 16.01 -21.79 -0.15
N PRO A 845 16.66 -22.06 0.99
CA PRO A 845 17.25 -21.10 1.93
C PRO A 845 18.73 -20.74 1.65
N SER A 846 19.37 -21.35 0.65
CA SER A 846 20.84 -21.37 0.49
C SER A 846 21.48 -20.16 -0.20
N GLY A 847 20.70 -19.30 -0.86
CA GLY A 847 21.19 -18.21 -1.69
C GLY A 847 21.71 -16.99 -0.91
N PHE A 848 22.52 -16.17 -1.57
CA PHE A 848 23.22 -15.03 -0.97
C PHE A 848 22.29 -14.05 -0.24
N LEU A 849 21.07 -13.80 -0.75
CA LEU A 849 20.14 -12.89 -0.09
C LEU A 849 19.59 -13.47 1.23
N SER A 850 19.29 -14.78 1.28
CA SER A 850 18.87 -15.43 2.53
C SER A 850 20.02 -15.50 3.56
N LEU A 851 21.24 -15.73 3.10
CA LEU A 851 22.46 -15.64 3.92
C LEU A 851 22.66 -14.21 4.47
N LEU A 852 22.43 -13.18 3.66
CA LEU A 852 22.51 -11.78 4.09
C LEU A 852 21.40 -11.43 5.10
N ASP A 853 20.18 -11.93 4.90
CA ASP A 853 19.06 -11.73 5.83
C ASP A 853 19.36 -12.37 7.21
N GLU A 854 19.92 -13.58 7.25
CA GLU A 854 20.34 -14.22 8.51
C GLU A 854 21.43 -13.41 9.24
N GLU A 855 22.50 -13.00 8.54
CA GLU A 855 23.55 -12.16 9.12
C GLU A 855 23.02 -10.76 9.52
N SER A 856 21.93 -10.30 8.89
CA SER A 856 21.22 -9.06 9.25
C SER A 856 20.32 -9.23 10.48
N GLN A 857 19.76 -10.42 10.72
CA GLN A 857 18.98 -10.72 11.92
C GLN A 857 19.87 -11.13 13.11
N THR A 858 21.14 -11.49 12.86
CA THR A 858 22.07 -11.86 13.93
C THR A 858 22.42 -10.62 14.76
N ILE A 859 21.88 -10.54 15.98
CA ILE A 859 21.91 -9.33 16.82
C ILE A 859 23.34 -9.00 17.28
N TRP A 860 24.19 -10.02 17.54
CA TRP A 860 25.51 -9.82 18.14
C TRP A 860 26.64 -10.58 17.44
N SER A 861 27.49 -9.84 16.72
CA SER A 861 28.90 -10.19 16.53
C SER A 861 29.75 -8.94 16.28
N MET A 862 30.98 -8.90 16.80
CA MET A 862 32.00 -7.90 16.43
C MET A 862 32.80 -8.31 15.20
N GLU A 863 32.79 -9.59 14.83
CA GLU A 863 33.31 -10.10 13.56
C GLU A 863 32.12 -10.48 12.66
N SER A 864 32.00 -9.92 11.46
CA SER A 864 31.03 -10.44 10.49
C SER A 864 31.41 -11.86 10.09
N ASN A 865 30.46 -12.79 10.10
CA ASN A 865 30.67 -14.14 9.57
C ASN A 865 30.37 -14.21 8.07
N LEU A 866 29.60 -13.25 7.56
CA LEU A 866 29.34 -12.99 6.13
C LEU A 866 30.55 -13.24 5.21
N PRO A 867 31.80 -12.80 5.46
CA PRO A 867 32.96 -13.15 4.61
C PRO A 867 33.25 -14.66 4.54
N LYS A 868 33.20 -15.34 5.70
CA LYS A 868 33.46 -16.78 5.84
C LYS A 868 32.33 -17.59 5.20
N ARG A 869 31.08 -17.15 5.38
CA ARG A 869 29.87 -17.78 4.80
C ARG A 869 29.75 -17.53 3.29
N LEU A 870 30.06 -16.33 2.81
CA LEU A 870 30.16 -16.00 1.39
C LEU A 870 31.18 -16.90 0.70
N GLN A 871 32.38 -17.05 1.26
CA GLN A 871 33.40 -17.92 0.67
C GLN A 871 32.90 -19.37 0.59
N SER A 872 32.27 -19.89 1.65
CA SER A 872 31.63 -21.22 1.61
C SER A 872 30.50 -21.34 0.57
N LEU A 873 29.75 -20.26 0.31
CA LEU A 873 28.72 -20.24 -0.74
C LEU A 873 29.35 -20.26 -2.13
N LEU A 874 30.38 -19.43 -2.38
CA LEU A 874 31.15 -19.39 -3.62
C LEU A 874 31.84 -20.74 -3.92
N ASP A 875 32.39 -21.41 -2.91
CA ASP A 875 33.02 -22.73 -3.06
C ASP A 875 32.01 -23.86 -3.30
N SER A 876 30.73 -23.65 -2.93
CA SER A 876 29.63 -24.58 -3.19
C SER A 876 28.87 -24.31 -4.50
N ALA A 877 29.06 -23.14 -5.10
CA ALA A 877 28.38 -22.74 -6.32
C ALA A 877 28.90 -23.56 -7.52
N SER A 878 28.01 -24.36 -8.13
CA SER A 878 28.32 -25.19 -9.30
C SER A 878 28.44 -24.39 -10.61
N THR A 879 28.26 -23.07 -10.57
CA THR A 879 28.05 -22.22 -11.73
C THR A 879 29.27 -21.33 -12.01
N HIS A 880 29.81 -21.38 -13.23
CA HIS A 880 30.90 -20.51 -13.69
C HIS A 880 30.53 -19.01 -13.75
N ALA A 881 29.31 -18.64 -13.33
CA ALA A 881 28.79 -17.30 -13.41
C ALA A 881 29.11 -16.43 -12.18
N VAL A 882 29.54 -17.00 -11.05
CA VAL A 882 29.97 -16.25 -9.85
C VAL A 882 31.30 -16.83 -9.35
N TYR A 883 32.26 -15.97 -8.99
CA TYR A 883 33.58 -16.40 -8.50
C TYR A 883 34.26 -15.36 -7.60
N SER A 884 35.18 -15.82 -6.75
CA SER A 884 36.00 -14.96 -5.89
C SER A 884 37.07 -14.20 -6.68
N PRO A 885 37.52 -13.01 -6.23
CA PRO A 885 38.55 -12.20 -6.90
C PRO A 885 39.98 -12.78 -6.78
N THR A 886 40.12 -14.02 -6.31
CA THR A 886 41.41 -14.66 -5.96
C THR A 886 42.27 -15.03 -7.17
N LYS A 887 41.72 -14.93 -8.39
CA LYS A 887 42.42 -15.17 -9.65
C LYS A 887 42.05 -14.09 -10.65
N ASP A 888 43.04 -13.36 -11.15
CA ASP A 888 42.89 -12.68 -12.43
C ASP A 888 42.75 -13.71 -13.57
N GLY A 889 42.43 -13.26 -14.79
CA GLY A 889 42.33 -14.15 -15.96
C GLY A 889 43.64 -14.86 -16.34
N ASN A 890 44.76 -14.54 -15.68
CA ASN A 890 46.10 -15.04 -15.94
C ASN A 890 46.64 -15.94 -14.80
N GLY A 891 45.87 -16.13 -13.71
CA GLY A 891 46.21 -17.01 -12.59
C GLY A 891 46.97 -16.36 -11.42
N ASN A 892 47.09 -15.03 -11.37
CA ASN A 892 47.75 -14.33 -10.25
C ASN A 892 46.78 -14.06 -9.09
N VAL A 893 47.31 -14.04 -7.86
CA VAL A 893 46.56 -13.71 -6.64
C VAL A 893 46.51 -12.20 -6.45
N ALA A 894 45.31 -11.63 -6.38
CA ALA A 894 45.10 -10.20 -6.15
C ALA A 894 45.44 -9.79 -4.70
N LEU A 895 46.10 -8.64 -4.55
CA LEU A 895 46.70 -8.16 -3.28
C LEU A 895 45.76 -7.32 -2.40
N LYS A 896 44.46 -7.63 -2.42
CA LYS A 896 43.42 -6.97 -1.60
C LYS A 896 42.58 -8.00 -0.84
N ASP A 897 42.01 -7.57 0.28
CA ASP A 897 41.34 -8.39 1.28
C ASP A 897 40.22 -9.26 0.66
N PRO A 898 40.42 -10.59 0.51
CA PRO A 898 39.64 -11.39 -0.43
C PRO A 898 38.26 -11.81 0.08
N GLY A 899 37.94 -11.57 1.35
CA GLY A 899 36.71 -12.07 1.99
C GLY A 899 35.44 -11.25 1.72
N THR A 900 35.54 -10.01 1.25
CA THR A 900 34.41 -9.06 1.16
C THR A 900 34.03 -8.66 -0.27
N ALA A 901 34.51 -9.39 -1.28
CA ALA A 901 34.21 -9.12 -2.68
C ALA A 901 34.01 -10.38 -3.51
N PHE A 902 33.18 -10.29 -4.54
CA PHE A 902 32.96 -11.34 -5.54
C PHE A 902 32.69 -10.73 -6.92
N THR A 903 32.79 -11.55 -7.98
CA THR A 903 32.51 -11.15 -9.36
C THR A 903 31.38 -11.99 -9.93
N VAL A 904 30.46 -11.35 -10.66
CA VAL A 904 29.32 -11.96 -11.35
C VAL A 904 29.44 -11.75 -12.86
N MET A 905 29.15 -12.78 -13.64
CA MET A 905 28.92 -12.72 -15.08
C MET A 905 27.41 -12.56 -15.33
N HIS A 906 26.98 -11.32 -15.45
CA HIS A 906 25.62 -10.93 -15.83
C HIS A 906 25.39 -11.09 -17.33
N TYR A 907 24.13 -11.08 -17.78
CA TYR A 907 23.79 -10.97 -19.21
C TYR A 907 24.50 -9.80 -19.92
N ALA A 908 24.75 -8.69 -19.21
CA ALA A 908 25.37 -7.48 -19.75
C ALA A 908 26.91 -7.46 -19.67
N GLY A 909 27.55 -8.31 -18.86
CA GLY A 909 28.99 -8.26 -18.66
C GLY A 909 29.49 -8.77 -17.30
N ARG A 910 30.75 -8.45 -16.99
CA ARG A 910 31.44 -8.88 -15.77
C ARG A 910 31.44 -7.74 -14.74
N VAL A 911 30.73 -7.89 -13.63
CA VAL A 911 30.69 -6.88 -12.55
C VAL A 911 31.30 -7.43 -11.27
N MET A 912 32.20 -6.67 -10.65
CA MET A 912 32.78 -6.96 -9.34
C MET A 912 32.11 -6.11 -8.26
N TYR A 913 31.66 -6.76 -7.18
CA TYR A 913 30.98 -6.13 -6.05
C TYR A 913 31.83 -6.20 -4.77
N GLU A 914 31.82 -5.12 -3.99
CA GLU A 914 32.32 -5.09 -2.62
C GLU A 914 31.11 -5.04 -1.65
N ILE A 915 30.97 -6.04 -0.78
CA ILE A 915 29.85 -6.17 0.17
C ILE A 915 30.15 -5.58 1.56
N VAL A 916 31.15 -4.72 1.66
CA VAL A 916 31.43 -3.95 2.88
C VAL A 916 30.25 -3.01 3.16
N GLY A 917 29.68 -3.09 4.36
CA GLY A 917 28.47 -2.32 4.72
C GLY A 917 27.14 -2.95 4.25
N ALA A 918 27.14 -4.15 3.65
CA ALA A 918 25.91 -4.76 3.13
C ALA A 918 24.93 -5.18 4.23
N ILE A 919 25.41 -5.61 5.41
CA ILE A 919 24.56 -5.98 6.55
C ILE A 919 23.81 -4.74 7.06
N GLU A 920 24.51 -3.63 7.20
CA GLU A 920 24.00 -2.33 7.63
C GLU A 920 23.01 -1.75 6.62
N LYS A 921 23.24 -1.96 5.31
CA LYS A 921 22.30 -1.56 4.25
C LYS A 921 21.07 -2.46 4.14
N ASN A 922 21.17 -3.74 4.54
CA ASN A 922 20.04 -4.68 4.58
C ASN A 922 19.23 -4.55 5.90
N LYS A 923 19.82 -4.00 6.96
CA LYS A 923 19.16 -3.57 8.21
C LYS A 923 18.31 -2.30 8.02
N ASP A 924 17.34 -2.35 7.11
CA ASP A 924 16.41 -1.26 6.76
C ASP A 924 15.24 -1.07 7.77
N SER A 925 15.45 -1.46 9.03
CA SER A 925 14.43 -1.42 10.10
C SER A 925 14.85 -0.49 11.24
N LEU A 926 14.03 0.54 11.50
CA LEU A 926 14.18 1.41 12.68
C LEU A 926 14.07 0.61 13.99
N SER A 927 14.83 1.01 15.01
CA SER A 927 14.67 0.47 16.37
C SER A 927 13.28 0.76 16.93
N GLN A 928 12.83 -0.07 17.88
CA GLN A 928 11.52 0.13 18.52
C GLN A 928 11.44 1.51 19.20
N ASN A 929 12.54 1.98 19.79
CA ASN A 929 12.67 3.33 20.34
C ASN A 929 12.37 4.41 19.29
N LEU A 930 13.04 4.38 18.13
CA LEU A 930 12.82 5.38 17.08
C LEU A 930 11.42 5.30 16.48
N LEU A 931 10.84 4.10 16.38
CA LEU A 931 9.44 3.93 15.97
C LEU A 931 8.44 4.46 17.00
N PHE A 932 8.75 4.38 18.29
CA PHE A 932 7.90 4.85 19.39
C PHE A 932 7.93 6.38 19.50
N VAL A 933 9.11 7.01 19.49
CA VAL A 933 9.25 8.47 19.52
C VAL A 933 8.62 9.12 18.28
N MET A 934 8.73 8.49 17.10
CA MET A 934 8.07 8.96 15.87
C MET A 934 6.59 8.56 15.76
N LYS A 935 6.01 7.93 16.79
CA LYS A 935 4.57 7.59 16.90
C LYS A 935 3.87 8.35 18.03
N ARG A 936 4.59 8.80 19.06
CA ARG A 936 4.05 9.67 20.10
C ARG A 936 3.71 11.04 19.49
N ARG A 937 2.41 11.29 19.42
CA ARG A 937 1.78 12.61 19.43
C ARG A 937 0.81 12.61 20.61
#